data_AF-A0A6I9XHY1-F1
#
_entry.id   AF-A0A6I9XHY1-F1
#
_cell.length_a   1.000
_cell.length_b   1.000
_cell.length_c   1.000
_cell.angle_alpha   90.00
_cell.angle_beta   90.00
_cell.angle_gamma   90.00
#
_symmetry.space_group_name_H-M   'P 1'
#
loop_
_entity.id
_entity.type
_entity.pdbx_description
1 polymer ?
#
loop_
_entity_poly.entity_id
_entity_poly.type
_entity_poly.pdbx_seq_one_letter_code
_entity_poly.pdbx_strand_id
1 'polypeptide(L)'
;MYNRYVASNMQSSKNNNVDYSEAFYKPILPVQKTSAEIINEARSALRTLRTQRPFTPRDERRKLFGSTSSRTPENRPPSAFSLHSSSFESVESRPVSCARLSPLDHKPKLLSSASNYEDYCVSPPVSPVDSEEIRKVSNARARLFKNVSCGNLLPDKLFLPNDCKRLYFEEHFIPRSDHEGFSQKLPVQFSIRDAGLPIVYIDHHNKTVGEEFFPQVRNIPFPAQFSRQSDQFNKQESPLSYPDYTEMTKSATKSENNLEANEMEEEEEESYWKIKVLPILHILEIENNVERLCDACTILYQTLEEGNMLGKRFKRRNLLLKMLYKLVDVTSDPLGLKLAKIILGLKVSGKNLLNVCKLVFKISRSEKNDSLIENDQILDSLLEILKTEDLQTNTEAFLYCTGAIKFISGNASLINEMVNKGAIEILLQVMRMINEINEDGIRFSSSGHLLVQLTATLRNLVDLLQSRCKFLEYGAIPELCLTLEKRMSDKDVCTNVARIFSKLSSFNDCCTALADCSRCYALFLALLNKYPTKQDLVIRIIFILGNLTAKNNQAREQFFEEQGSIDTLIALFQTYLEKVPNHKVWKDGEIKNLRHPSEAEDILIKLIRVIANLSIHPNVGSSLATNHHIVALLITVLECKSVEECEELVINAIATINNLSFYQVKNSVIQEKKLHIAELLLKMLMSSHMDGILEAIRVFGNLSQNHEICNFIIQRKVYKFMIALLDAKHQDVCFSACGVLLNLTVDKSRRSILNEEGGIKKLIDCLRDFGPTDWQLAGLICKTLWNYSENVTSNDPCFENDDSNGLLVLLMTFLDEDLALAYSFDSDLREYHKLYWETEFKPVAHKLLQRIQN
;
A
#
# COMPACT_ATOMS: atom_id res chain seq x y z
N MET A 1 33.31 -1.11 -77.49
CA MET A 1 32.83 -2.20 -78.37
C MET A 1 32.90 -3.51 -77.60
N TYR A 2 31.74 -4.17 -77.47
CA TYR A 2 31.50 -5.62 -77.25
C TYR A 2 32.13 -6.42 -76.07
N ASN A 3 31.32 -6.58 -75.02
CA ASN A 3 30.81 -7.82 -74.39
C ASN A 3 31.59 -9.18 -74.38
N ARG A 4 31.79 -9.67 -73.13
CA ARG A 4 31.31 -10.93 -72.51
C ARG A 4 32.14 -12.25 -72.46
N TYR A 5 32.22 -12.75 -71.21
CA TYR A 5 32.15 -14.15 -70.68
C TYR A 5 33.35 -15.09 -70.90
N VAL A 6 33.79 -16.01 -70.00
CA VAL A 6 33.39 -16.58 -68.68
C VAL A 6 34.70 -16.96 -67.94
N ALA A 7 34.78 -16.83 -66.62
CA ALA A 7 35.82 -17.47 -65.81
C ALA A 7 35.22 -18.20 -64.59
N SER A 8 35.39 -19.51 -64.58
CA SER A 8 35.24 -20.42 -63.45
C SER A 8 36.53 -20.43 -62.63
N ASN A 9 36.47 -20.17 -61.32
CA ASN A 9 37.62 -20.32 -60.43
C ASN A 9 37.31 -21.22 -59.23
N MET A 10 38.10 -22.29 -59.14
CA MET A 10 38.36 -23.08 -57.93
C MET A 10 38.88 -22.17 -56.80
N GLN A 11 38.43 -22.40 -55.57
CA GLN A 11 39.09 -21.89 -54.37
C GLN A 11 39.40 -23.04 -53.42
N SER A 12 40.68 -23.13 -53.05
CA SER A 12 41.24 -24.09 -52.10
C SER A 12 40.92 -23.70 -50.66
N SER A 13 40.60 -24.71 -49.87
CA SER A 13 40.47 -24.74 -48.42
C SER A 13 41.66 -24.14 -47.66
N LYS A 14 41.38 -23.21 -46.74
CA LYS A 14 42.18 -22.98 -45.53
C LYS A 14 41.24 -23.02 -44.32
N ASN A 15 41.24 -24.16 -43.63
CA ASN A 15 40.71 -24.30 -42.28
C ASN A 15 41.62 -23.53 -41.31
N ASN A 16 41.08 -22.54 -40.62
CA ASN A 16 41.64 -22.05 -39.36
C ASN A 16 40.83 -22.71 -38.23
N ASN A 17 41.44 -23.71 -37.58
CA ASN A 17 40.98 -24.22 -36.29
C ASN A 17 41.05 -23.07 -35.27
N VAL A 18 39.88 -22.59 -34.85
CA VAL A 18 39.77 -21.72 -33.67
C VAL A 18 39.74 -22.63 -32.45
N ASP A 19 40.68 -22.40 -31.54
CA ASP A 19 40.90 -23.17 -30.32
C ASP A 19 39.71 -22.96 -29.34
N TYR A 20 38.83 -23.95 -29.20
CA TYR A 20 37.61 -23.89 -28.38
C TYR A 20 37.89 -24.24 -26.90
N SER A 21 38.82 -23.52 -26.26
CA SER A 21 39.19 -23.74 -24.85
C SER A 21 38.64 -22.69 -23.87
N GLU A 22 37.70 -21.83 -24.26
CA GLU A 22 37.11 -20.86 -23.33
C GLU A 22 35.93 -21.45 -22.56
N ALA A 23 36.00 -21.31 -21.23
CA ALA A 23 34.95 -21.72 -20.32
C ALA A 23 33.76 -20.73 -20.37
N PHE A 24 32.55 -21.27 -20.26
CA PHE A 24 31.27 -20.56 -20.44
C PHE A 24 31.01 -19.40 -19.45
N TYR A 25 31.85 -19.21 -18.43
CA TYR A 25 31.69 -18.20 -17.38
C TYR A 25 32.50 -16.91 -17.62
N LYS A 26 33.32 -16.83 -18.68
CA LYS A 26 33.97 -15.56 -19.04
C LYS A 26 32.90 -14.58 -19.54
N PRO A 27 32.81 -13.35 -19.01
CA PRO A 27 31.91 -12.33 -19.56
C PRO A 27 32.28 -12.11 -21.02
N ILE A 28 31.30 -12.14 -21.92
CA ILE A 28 31.48 -11.66 -23.29
C ILE A 28 31.83 -10.17 -23.14
N LEU A 29 33.06 -9.79 -23.48
CA LEU A 29 33.44 -8.37 -23.58
C LEU A 29 32.38 -7.66 -24.43
N PRO A 30 31.90 -6.47 -24.04
CA PRO A 30 30.80 -5.82 -24.74
C PRO A 30 31.15 -5.68 -26.22
N VAL A 31 30.51 -6.50 -27.05
CA VAL A 31 30.57 -6.33 -28.49
C VAL A 31 29.92 -4.99 -28.74
N GLN A 32 30.70 -4.02 -29.25
CA GLN A 32 30.15 -2.76 -29.73
C GLN A 32 29.04 -3.08 -30.73
N LYS A 33 27.79 -2.81 -30.35
CA LYS A 33 26.65 -2.93 -31.27
C LYS A 33 26.98 -2.10 -32.51
N THR A 34 26.88 -2.73 -33.67
CA THR A 34 27.07 -2.01 -34.93
C THR A 34 25.97 -0.97 -35.08
N SER A 35 26.23 0.13 -35.80
CA SER A 35 25.22 1.17 -36.05
C SER A 35 23.95 0.60 -36.71
N ALA A 36 24.06 -0.50 -37.46
CA ALA A 36 22.94 -1.20 -38.06
C ALA A 36 22.05 -1.90 -37.03
N GLU A 37 22.63 -2.49 -35.98
CA GLU A 37 21.88 -3.12 -34.88
C GLU A 37 21.17 -2.08 -34.02
N ILE A 38 21.83 -0.95 -33.72
CA ILE A 38 21.23 0.18 -33.00
C ILE A 38 20.05 0.76 -33.79
N ILE A 39 20.18 0.89 -35.12
CA ILE A 39 19.12 1.39 -35.98
C ILE A 39 17.96 0.39 -36.10
N ASN A 40 18.24 -0.92 -36.15
CA ASN A 40 17.19 -1.94 -36.18
C ASN A 40 16.43 -2.03 -34.86
N GLU A 41 17.12 -1.88 -33.73
CA GLU A 41 16.53 -1.79 -32.40
C GLU A 41 15.66 -0.52 -32.25
N ALA A 42 16.13 0.62 -32.75
CA ALA A 42 15.33 1.84 -32.79
C ALA A 42 14.09 1.70 -33.71
N ARG A 43 14.21 0.98 -34.83
CA ARG A 43 13.05 0.72 -35.72
C ARG A 43 12.05 -0.28 -35.14
N SER A 44 12.49 -1.27 -34.36
CA SER A 44 11.57 -2.19 -33.69
C SER A 44 10.81 -1.49 -32.57
N ALA A 45 11.47 -0.58 -31.83
CA ALA A 45 10.86 0.24 -30.78
C ALA A 45 9.82 1.25 -31.32
N LEU A 46 9.95 1.69 -32.58
CA LEU A 46 9.05 2.68 -33.21
C LEU A 46 7.81 2.08 -33.89
N ARG A 47 7.61 0.75 -33.88
CA ARG A 47 6.36 0.13 -34.36
C ARG A 47 5.31 0.11 -33.25
N THR A 48 4.66 1.26 -33.05
CA THR A 48 3.43 1.38 -32.25
C THR A 48 2.29 0.51 -32.78
N LEU A 49 1.89 -0.45 -31.94
CA LEU A 49 0.52 -0.83 -31.55
C LEU A 49 -0.60 -0.49 -32.55
N ARG A 50 -1.07 -1.50 -33.29
CA ARG A 50 -2.47 -1.54 -33.75
C ARG A 50 -3.36 -1.82 -32.54
N THR A 51 -4.09 -0.83 -32.07
CA THR A 51 -5.11 -1.00 -31.03
C THR A 51 -6.34 -1.72 -31.61
N GLN A 52 -6.65 -2.92 -31.11
CA GLN A 52 -8.01 -3.47 -31.13
C GLN A 52 -8.64 -3.29 -29.74
N ARG A 53 -9.97 -3.11 -29.70
CA ARG A 53 -10.77 -2.75 -28.52
C ARG A 53 -10.53 -3.68 -27.32
N PRO A 54 -10.73 -3.19 -26.07
CA PRO A 54 -10.52 -4.00 -24.86
C PRO A 54 -11.56 -5.13 -24.78
N PHE A 55 -11.07 -6.36 -24.70
CA PHE A 55 -11.87 -7.52 -24.32
C PHE A 55 -11.88 -7.59 -22.78
N THR A 56 -13.07 -7.58 -22.18
CA THR A 56 -13.26 -7.73 -20.74
C THR A 56 -12.68 -9.08 -20.28
N PRO A 57 -11.68 -9.15 -19.38
CA PRO A 57 -11.21 -10.42 -18.86
C PRO A 57 -12.28 -11.04 -17.96
N ARG A 58 -12.68 -12.28 -18.26
CA ARG A 58 -13.55 -13.09 -17.39
C ARG A 58 -12.75 -13.60 -16.18
N ASP A 59 -13.41 -13.57 -15.02
CA ASP A 59 -12.93 -13.80 -13.64
C ASP A 59 -12.36 -15.20 -13.29
N GLU A 60 -11.83 -15.98 -14.24
CA GLU A 60 -11.42 -17.38 -13.98
C GLU A 60 -9.92 -17.59 -13.70
N ARG A 61 -9.12 -16.53 -13.51
CA ARG A 61 -7.65 -16.63 -13.27
C ARG A 61 -7.24 -16.65 -11.80
N ARG A 62 -8.05 -17.17 -10.88
CA ARG A 62 -7.57 -17.55 -9.54
C ARG A 62 -7.00 -18.97 -9.58
N LYS A 63 -5.70 -19.09 -9.84
CA LYS A 63 -4.95 -20.31 -9.49
C LYS A 63 -4.36 -20.11 -8.10
N LEU A 64 -4.69 -21.01 -7.18
CA LEU A 64 -4.26 -21.02 -5.78
C LEU A 64 -2.77 -21.42 -5.62
N PHE A 65 -2.10 -21.75 -6.71
CA PHE A 65 -0.66 -22.02 -6.80
C PHE A 65 -0.10 -21.21 -7.96
N GLY A 66 0.89 -20.36 -7.68
CA GLY A 66 1.53 -19.51 -8.68
C GLY A 66 2.22 -20.34 -9.76
N SER A 67 2.30 -19.78 -10.97
CA SER A 67 3.10 -20.30 -12.07
C SER A 67 4.52 -20.61 -11.57
N THR A 68 5.01 -21.83 -11.84
CA THR A 68 6.20 -22.48 -11.24
C THR A 68 7.55 -21.87 -11.62
N SER A 69 7.64 -20.56 -11.85
CA SER A 69 8.92 -19.84 -11.86
C SER A 69 8.72 -18.46 -11.26
N SER A 70 9.38 -18.21 -10.14
CA SER A 70 9.42 -16.91 -9.46
C SER A 70 10.24 -15.85 -10.22
N ARG A 71 10.86 -16.23 -11.34
CA ARG A 71 11.80 -15.40 -12.10
C ARG A 71 11.06 -14.57 -13.15
N THR A 72 10.84 -13.30 -12.86
CA THR A 72 10.11 -12.37 -13.76
C THR A 72 10.97 -11.88 -14.93
N PRO A 73 10.40 -11.68 -16.13
CA PRO A 73 11.10 -11.24 -17.35
C PRO A 73 11.49 -9.75 -17.40
N GLU A 74 11.34 -9.01 -16.30
CA GLU A 74 11.82 -7.63 -16.25
C GLU A 74 13.36 -7.60 -16.27
N ASN A 75 13.98 -6.47 -16.63
CA ASN A 75 15.44 -6.21 -16.63
C ASN A 75 16.08 -6.27 -15.20
N ARG A 76 15.62 -7.22 -14.37
CA ARG A 76 16.01 -7.44 -12.99
C ARG A 76 17.16 -8.44 -12.95
N PRO A 77 18.08 -8.31 -11.98
CA PRO A 77 19.06 -9.34 -11.70
C PRO A 77 18.38 -10.70 -11.46
N PRO A 78 18.90 -11.82 -12.00
CA PRO A 78 18.31 -13.15 -11.80
C PRO A 78 18.18 -13.59 -10.34
N SER A 79 18.99 -13.01 -9.44
CA SER A 79 18.98 -13.27 -8.00
C SER A 79 18.20 -12.23 -7.18
N ALA A 80 17.69 -11.15 -7.80
CA ALA A 80 16.99 -10.09 -7.07
C ALA A 80 15.56 -10.50 -6.71
N PHE A 81 15.15 -10.18 -5.49
CA PHE A 81 13.83 -10.50 -4.95
C PHE A 81 13.10 -9.25 -4.48
N SER A 82 11.82 -9.11 -4.83
CA SER A 82 10.96 -8.06 -4.28
C SER A 82 10.12 -8.58 -3.14
N LEU A 83 10.09 -7.81 -2.05
CA LEU A 83 9.27 -8.08 -0.89
C LEU A 83 7.92 -7.34 -1.04
N HIS A 84 6.88 -8.11 -1.38
CA HIS A 84 5.51 -7.64 -1.56
C HIS A 84 4.73 -7.68 -0.24
N SER A 85 3.66 -6.88 -0.11
CA SER A 85 2.81 -6.91 1.08
C SER A 85 2.20 -8.30 1.34
N SER A 86 1.88 -9.05 0.28
CA SER A 86 1.38 -10.42 0.36
C SER A 86 2.44 -11.41 0.87
N SER A 87 3.73 -11.07 0.80
CA SER A 87 4.81 -11.86 1.41
C SER A 87 4.80 -11.78 2.94
N PHE A 88 4.01 -10.86 3.50
CA PHE A 88 3.88 -10.58 4.93
C PHE A 88 2.47 -10.82 5.46
N GLU A 89 1.56 -11.31 4.60
CA GLU A 89 0.28 -11.85 5.04
C GLU A 89 0.58 -13.27 5.57
N SER A 90 0.90 -13.37 6.87
CA SER A 90 0.61 -14.60 7.61
C SER A 90 -0.85 -14.97 7.34
N VAL A 91 -1.18 -16.27 7.37
CA VAL A 91 -2.57 -16.75 7.31
C VAL A 91 -3.30 -16.29 8.59
N GLU A 92 -3.55 -15.00 8.71
CA GLU A 92 -4.43 -14.44 9.70
C GLU A 92 -5.84 -14.62 9.16
N SER A 93 -6.54 -15.48 9.90
CA SER A 93 -7.95 -15.33 10.24
C SER A 93 -8.59 -14.08 9.65
N ARG A 94 -9.53 -14.34 8.74
CA ARG A 94 -10.61 -13.47 8.24
C ARG A 94 -10.87 -12.24 9.11
N PRO A 95 -11.28 -11.10 8.50
CA PRO A 95 -11.65 -9.90 9.25
C PRO A 95 -12.57 -10.28 10.40
N VAL A 96 -12.38 -9.66 11.57
CA VAL A 96 -13.23 -9.87 12.76
C VAL A 96 -14.68 -9.53 12.40
N SER A 97 -15.38 -10.50 11.83
CA SER A 97 -16.82 -10.56 11.75
C SER A 97 -17.26 -10.98 13.14
N CYS A 98 -17.81 -10.04 13.91
CA CYS A 98 -18.51 -10.29 15.17
C CYS A 98 -19.80 -11.10 14.92
N ALA A 99 -19.67 -12.33 14.45
CA ALA A 99 -20.70 -13.35 14.42
C ALA A 99 -20.07 -14.64 14.94
N ARG A 100 -20.18 -14.89 16.25
CA ARG A 100 -19.92 -16.22 16.81
C ARG A 100 -21.01 -17.15 16.28
N LEU A 101 -20.69 -17.95 15.27
CA LEU A 101 -21.45 -19.16 15.00
C LEU A 101 -21.17 -20.14 16.15
N SER A 102 -22.22 -20.58 16.82
CA SER A 102 -22.15 -21.69 17.78
C SER A 102 -21.68 -22.97 17.04
N PRO A 103 -20.79 -23.79 17.63
CA PRO A 103 -20.37 -25.04 17.03
C PRO A 103 -21.57 -25.94 16.74
N LEU A 104 -21.62 -26.53 15.55
CA LEU A 104 -22.56 -27.60 15.22
C LEU A 104 -22.18 -28.84 16.04
N ASP A 105 -23.10 -29.32 16.89
CA ASP A 105 -22.95 -30.59 17.60
C ASP A 105 -23.00 -31.76 16.61
N HIS A 106 -21.82 -32.19 16.14
CA HIS A 106 -21.67 -33.43 15.41
C HIS A 106 -20.80 -34.40 16.21
N LYS A 107 -21.45 -35.20 17.06
CA LYS A 107 -20.85 -36.40 17.66
C LYS A 107 -20.78 -37.51 16.61
N PRO A 108 -19.60 -38.06 16.27
CA PRO A 108 -19.51 -39.27 15.47
C PRO A 108 -20.08 -40.46 16.27
N LYS A 109 -21.04 -41.18 15.69
CA LYS A 109 -21.54 -42.46 16.21
C LYS A 109 -20.47 -43.52 16.01
N LEU A 110 -19.91 -44.04 17.11
CA LEU A 110 -19.20 -45.32 17.12
C LEU A 110 -19.99 -46.32 17.96
N LEU A 111 -20.13 -47.53 17.41
CA LEU A 111 -20.91 -48.65 17.94
C LEU A 111 -20.29 -49.25 19.21
N SER A 112 -21.15 -49.41 20.21
CA SER A 112 -21.28 -50.40 21.27
C SER A 112 -20.10 -51.33 21.63
N SER A 113 -19.72 -51.31 22.92
CA SER A 113 -19.47 -52.52 23.71
C SER A 113 -19.85 -52.30 25.19
N ALA A 114 -20.46 -53.32 25.76
CA ALA A 114 -21.19 -53.36 27.03
C ALA A 114 -20.35 -53.19 28.31
N SER A 115 -20.95 -52.61 29.36
CA SER A 115 -21.23 -53.29 30.65
C SER A 115 -21.70 -52.31 31.74
N ASN A 116 -22.89 -52.58 32.29
CA ASN A 116 -23.43 -52.36 33.64
C ASN A 116 -22.72 -51.35 34.58
N TYR A 117 -23.47 -50.40 35.15
CA TYR A 117 -24.03 -50.45 36.51
C TYR A 117 -24.78 -49.14 36.83
N GLU A 118 -25.87 -49.28 37.59
CA GLU A 118 -26.76 -48.23 38.08
C GLU A 118 -26.06 -47.27 39.06
N ASP A 119 -26.44 -45.98 39.07
CA ASP A 119 -27.06 -45.38 40.26
C ASP A 119 -27.67 -43.99 40.00
N TYR A 120 -28.77 -43.73 40.69
CA TYR A 120 -29.64 -42.55 40.61
C TYR A 120 -29.04 -41.31 41.30
N CYS A 121 -29.31 -40.09 40.79
CA CYS A 121 -30.06 -39.05 41.52
C CYS A 121 -30.32 -37.76 40.70
N VAL A 122 -31.51 -37.21 40.88
CA VAL A 122 -32.07 -36.00 40.25
C VAL A 122 -31.55 -34.72 40.91
N SER A 123 -31.39 -33.62 40.13
CA SER A 123 -31.16 -32.26 40.64
C SER A 123 -32.04 -31.23 39.88
N PRO A 124 -32.44 -30.11 40.51
CA PRO A 124 -33.61 -29.29 40.14
C PRO A 124 -33.30 -28.16 39.13
N PRO A 125 -34.33 -27.44 38.60
CA PRO A 125 -34.15 -26.51 37.49
C PRO A 125 -33.49 -25.18 37.91
N VAL A 126 -32.72 -24.64 36.97
CA VAL A 126 -31.93 -23.39 37.04
C VAL A 126 -32.84 -22.15 37.04
N SER A 127 -32.57 -21.19 37.91
CA SER A 127 -33.21 -19.86 37.97
C SER A 127 -32.67 -18.89 36.91
N PRO A 128 -33.42 -17.86 36.49
CA PRO A 128 -33.01 -16.96 35.42
C PRO A 128 -31.89 -16.01 35.84
N VAL A 129 -30.99 -15.76 34.90
CA VAL A 129 -29.73 -15.01 35.01
C VAL A 129 -29.95 -13.51 35.24
N ASP A 130 -29.07 -12.95 36.07
CA ASP A 130 -29.02 -11.59 36.60
C ASP A 130 -28.66 -10.54 35.51
N SER A 131 -29.27 -9.34 35.61
CA SER A 131 -29.25 -8.31 34.55
C SER A 131 -27.97 -7.46 34.47
N GLU A 132 -26.91 -7.81 35.20
CA GLU A 132 -25.65 -7.04 35.22
C GLU A 132 -24.56 -7.54 34.26
N GLU A 133 -24.64 -8.76 33.72
CA GLU A 133 -23.63 -9.28 32.78
C GLU A 133 -23.79 -8.76 31.33
N ILE A 134 -24.96 -8.24 30.96
CA ILE A 134 -25.24 -7.72 29.60
C ILE A 134 -24.60 -6.33 29.37
N ARG A 135 -24.11 -5.64 30.41
CA ARG A 135 -23.44 -4.33 30.27
C ARG A 135 -21.99 -4.39 29.79
N LYS A 136 -21.35 -5.56 29.76
CA LYS A 136 -19.91 -5.67 29.46
C LYS A 136 -19.54 -5.93 27.98
N VAL A 137 -20.50 -6.08 27.06
CA VAL A 137 -20.22 -6.46 25.64
C VAL A 137 -20.53 -5.35 24.60
N SER A 138 -20.84 -4.11 25.02
CA SER A 138 -21.26 -3.02 24.10
C SER A 138 -20.20 -1.95 23.76
N ASN A 139 -18.90 -2.21 23.94
CA ASN A 139 -17.88 -1.14 23.93
C ASN A 139 -16.95 -1.06 22.70
N ALA A 140 -17.34 -1.56 21.52
CA ALA A 140 -16.52 -1.42 20.30
C ALA A 140 -16.47 0.04 19.80
N ARG A 141 -17.64 0.70 19.60
CA ARG A 141 -17.70 2.13 19.19
C ARG A 141 -17.25 3.12 20.27
N ALA A 142 -17.37 2.80 21.55
CA ALA A 142 -16.87 3.65 22.64
C ALA A 142 -15.32 3.68 22.71
N ARG A 143 -14.65 2.59 22.30
CA ARG A 143 -13.17 2.53 22.22
C ARG A 143 -12.60 3.38 21.08
N LEU A 144 -13.36 3.60 19.99
CA LEU A 144 -12.97 4.50 18.90
C LEU A 144 -12.78 5.97 19.34
N PHE A 145 -13.29 6.35 20.52
CA PHE A 145 -13.13 7.69 21.10
C PHE A 145 -12.15 7.74 22.28
N LYS A 146 -11.71 6.60 22.86
CA LYS A 146 -10.82 6.62 24.04
C LYS A 146 -9.34 6.76 23.73
N ASN A 147 -8.92 6.49 22.49
CA ASN A 147 -7.51 6.59 22.09
C ASN A 147 -7.16 7.92 21.40
N VAL A 148 -8.12 8.84 21.28
CA VAL A 148 -7.94 10.15 20.65
C VAL A 148 -8.75 11.17 21.46
N SER A 149 -8.06 12.15 22.05
CA SER A 149 -8.58 13.25 22.90
C SER A 149 -8.79 12.96 24.40
N CYS A 150 -7.70 12.93 25.17
CA CYS A 150 -7.70 13.52 26.52
C CYS A 150 -7.29 15.00 26.40
N GLY A 151 -8.20 15.82 25.86
CA GLY A 151 -8.19 17.26 26.03
C GLY A 151 -9.50 17.62 26.74
N ASN A 152 -9.41 18.36 27.85
CA ASN A 152 -10.52 18.69 28.74
C ASN A 152 -11.75 19.20 27.97
N LEU A 153 -12.80 18.39 27.90
CA LEU A 153 -14.15 18.87 27.66
C LEU A 153 -14.75 19.28 29.00
N LEU A 154 -15.21 20.53 29.06
CA LEU A 154 -15.84 21.17 30.20
C LEU A 154 -16.97 20.31 30.81
N PRO A 155 -17.15 20.35 32.14
CA PRO A 155 -18.13 19.51 32.83
C PRO A 155 -19.56 20.07 32.72
N ASP A 156 -20.51 19.17 32.46
CA ASP A 156 -21.93 19.38 32.72
C ASP A 156 -22.16 19.62 34.22
N LYS A 157 -22.48 20.85 34.64
CA LYS A 157 -23.19 21.09 35.90
C LYS A 157 -24.16 22.27 35.80
N LEU A 158 -25.42 21.96 36.13
CA LEU A 158 -26.48 22.88 36.52
C LEU A 158 -26.05 23.72 37.74
N PHE A 159 -26.32 25.02 37.71
CA PHE A 159 -26.14 25.95 38.83
C PHE A 159 -27.33 25.91 39.80
N LEU A 160 -27.07 25.87 41.11
CA LEU A 160 -27.70 26.73 42.13
C LEU A 160 -26.78 26.84 43.38
N PRO A 161 -26.88 27.91 44.18
CA PRO A 161 -25.77 28.52 44.91
C PRO A 161 -25.69 28.09 46.39
N ASN A 162 -24.48 28.07 46.96
CA ASN A 162 -24.12 28.75 48.22
C ASN A 162 -22.69 28.41 48.70
N ASP A 163 -22.11 29.43 49.35
CA ASP A 163 -21.00 29.46 50.31
C ASP A 163 -19.57 29.13 49.86
N CYS A 164 -18.84 30.21 49.54
CA CYS A 164 -17.38 30.26 49.50
C CYS A 164 -16.78 30.26 50.92
N LYS A 165 -15.84 29.35 51.18
CA LYS A 165 -14.72 29.58 52.11
C LYS A 165 -13.39 29.28 51.41
N ARG A 166 -12.56 30.34 51.35
CA ARG A 166 -11.15 30.33 50.95
C ARG A 166 -10.35 29.35 51.79
N LEU A 167 -9.29 28.77 51.22
CA LEU A 167 -7.98 28.62 51.86
C LEU A 167 -6.90 28.47 50.78
N TYR A 168 -5.86 29.30 50.91
CA TYR A 168 -4.60 29.31 50.16
C TYR A 168 -3.64 28.23 50.68
N PHE A 169 -2.58 27.91 49.91
CA PHE A 169 -1.15 27.79 50.27
C PHE A 169 -0.45 26.90 49.21
N GLU A 170 0.41 27.43 48.33
CA GLU A 170 1.87 27.69 48.48
C GLU A 170 2.70 26.40 48.56
N GLU A 171 3.56 26.15 47.56
CA GLU A 171 4.59 25.12 47.63
C GLU A 171 5.98 25.70 47.33
N HIS A 172 6.90 25.34 48.20
CA HIS A 172 8.24 25.87 48.38
C HIS A 172 9.30 25.21 47.49
N PHE A 173 10.35 25.99 47.21
CA PHE A 173 11.63 25.58 46.63
C PHE A 173 12.66 25.34 47.76
N ILE A 174 13.42 24.21 47.75
CA ILE A 174 14.77 24.09 48.37
C ILE A 174 15.65 23.07 47.57
N PRO A 175 17.00 23.26 47.43
CA PRO A 175 17.86 22.59 46.44
C PRO A 175 19.07 21.76 47.00
N ARG A 176 19.88 21.19 46.07
CA ARG A 176 21.27 20.59 46.14
C ARG A 176 21.38 19.11 46.60
N SER A 177 22.31 18.26 46.14
CA SER A 177 23.75 18.45 45.79
C SER A 177 24.33 17.41 44.80
N ASP A 178 25.55 17.70 44.34
CA ASP A 178 26.40 17.05 43.32
C ASP A 178 26.93 15.63 43.63
N HIS A 179 27.26 14.87 42.57
CA HIS A 179 28.51 14.09 42.43
C HIS A 179 28.80 13.73 40.96
N GLU A 180 30.07 13.85 40.58
CA GLU A 180 30.66 13.84 39.24
C GLU A 180 30.79 12.45 38.58
N GLY A 181 30.88 12.42 37.24
CA GLY A 181 31.34 11.28 36.45
C GLY A 181 31.27 11.51 34.92
N PHE A 182 32.41 11.82 34.31
CA PHE A 182 32.63 12.22 32.91
C PHE A 182 32.12 11.24 31.83
N SER A 183 31.49 11.77 30.77
CA SER A 183 31.65 11.26 29.40
C SER A 183 31.39 12.37 28.37
N GLN A 184 32.41 12.69 27.58
CA GLN A 184 32.43 13.79 26.61
C GLN A 184 31.49 13.50 25.42
N LYS A 185 30.50 14.37 25.21
CA LYS A 185 29.83 14.57 23.91
C LYS A 185 30.05 16.02 23.47
N LEU A 186 30.68 16.20 22.30
CA LEU A 186 30.73 17.48 21.60
C LEU A 186 29.30 17.92 21.23
N PRO A 187 28.91 19.20 21.43
CA PRO A 187 27.67 19.73 20.88
C PRO A 187 27.94 20.43 19.54
N VAL A 188 27.27 19.98 18.47
CA VAL A 188 27.05 20.81 17.28
C VAL A 188 25.75 21.56 17.49
N GLN A 189 25.88 22.87 17.66
CA GLN A 189 24.80 23.81 17.88
C GLN A 189 24.32 24.31 16.50
N PHE A 190 23.08 24.02 16.11
CA PHE A 190 22.40 24.77 15.04
C PHE A 190 21.24 25.55 15.63
N SER A 191 21.42 26.87 15.62
CA SER A 191 20.41 27.86 15.99
C SER A 191 19.42 27.98 14.84
N ILE A 192 18.15 27.64 15.10
CA ILE A 192 17.04 28.01 14.22
C ILE A 192 16.64 29.43 14.60
N ARG A 193 16.90 30.39 13.71
CA ARG A 193 16.23 31.69 13.71
C ARG A 193 15.31 31.76 12.51
N ASP A 194 14.10 32.23 12.80
CA ASP A 194 13.02 32.57 11.89
C ASP A 194 13.48 33.40 10.68
N ALA A 195 13.03 32.99 9.49
CA ALA A 195 12.72 33.90 8.39
C ALA A 195 11.70 33.22 7.47
N GLY A 196 10.44 33.64 7.56
CA GLY A 196 9.45 33.35 6.55
C GLY A 196 9.69 34.18 5.28
N LEU A 197 9.34 33.60 4.12
CA LEU A 197 8.70 34.21 2.94
C LEU A 197 8.64 33.17 1.79
N PRO A 198 7.74 33.34 0.81
CA PRO A 198 7.12 32.24 0.05
C PRO A 198 7.84 31.90 -1.27
N ILE A 199 7.74 30.63 -1.67
CA ILE A 199 8.33 30.09 -2.89
C ILE A 199 7.53 30.54 -4.12
N VAL A 200 8.17 31.36 -4.96
CA VAL A 200 7.76 31.68 -6.34
C VAL A 200 8.44 30.70 -7.28
N TYR A 201 7.65 30.04 -8.13
CA TYR A 201 8.13 29.20 -9.24
C TYR A 201 8.91 30.05 -10.27
N ILE A 202 10.13 29.64 -10.62
CA ILE A 202 10.85 30.15 -11.79
C ILE A 202 11.19 28.98 -12.71
N ASP A 203 10.67 29.09 -13.93
CA ASP A 203 10.90 28.23 -15.08
C ASP A 203 12.33 28.42 -15.60
N HIS A 204 13.09 27.33 -15.76
CA HIS A 204 14.49 27.37 -16.20
C HIS A 204 14.61 27.11 -17.71
N HIS A 205 14.70 28.18 -18.49
CA HIS A 205 15.30 28.15 -19.82
C HIS A 205 16.80 28.44 -19.74
N ASN A 206 17.62 27.42 -20.04
CA ASN A 206 19.07 27.51 -20.15
C ASN A 206 19.50 28.30 -21.39
N LYS A 207 20.38 29.30 -21.20
CA LYS A 207 21.20 29.91 -22.26
C LYS A 207 22.66 29.94 -21.81
N THR A 208 23.53 29.30 -22.60
CA THR A 208 24.99 29.38 -22.54
C THR A 208 25.49 30.36 -23.61
N VAL A 209 26.53 31.13 -23.31
CA VAL A 209 27.07 32.25 -24.13
C VAL A 209 28.49 31.94 -24.63
N GLY A 210 28.81 32.41 -25.85
CA GLY A 210 30.16 32.62 -26.43
C GLY A 210 30.25 32.01 -27.85
N GLU A 211 30.68 32.64 -28.95
CA GLU A 211 31.43 33.88 -29.23
C GLU A 211 31.18 34.33 -30.70
N GLU A 212 31.18 35.66 -30.89
CA GLU A 212 31.77 36.50 -31.98
C GLU A 212 31.45 36.47 -33.51
N PHE A 213 31.24 37.72 -33.99
CA PHE A 213 31.48 38.39 -35.30
C PHE A 213 30.47 38.35 -36.50
N PHE A 214 30.15 39.59 -36.93
CA PHE A 214 29.30 40.17 -38.02
C PHE A 214 29.67 39.76 -39.47
N PRO A 215 28.89 40.05 -40.58
CA PRO A 215 28.12 41.29 -40.81
C PRO A 215 26.84 41.30 -41.73
N GLN A 216 26.12 42.43 -41.65
CA GLN A 216 25.56 43.27 -42.74
C GLN A 216 24.22 42.96 -43.50
N VAL A 217 23.33 43.98 -43.43
CA VAL A 217 22.61 44.70 -44.53
C VAL A 217 21.11 44.40 -44.82
N ARG A 218 20.30 45.44 -44.48
CA ARG A 218 19.17 46.10 -45.21
C ARG A 218 18.11 45.26 -45.98
N ASN A 219 16.81 45.46 -45.66
CA ASN A 219 15.87 46.39 -46.35
C ASN A 219 14.38 45.99 -46.17
N ILE A 220 13.57 47.02 -45.89
CA ILE A 220 12.08 47.20 -45.98
C ILE A 220 11.65 47.21 -47.49
N PRO A 221 10.37 47.14 -48.00
CA PRO A 221 9.00 47.19 -47.39
C PRO A 221 7.91 46.19 -47.94
N PHE A 222 6.73 46.24 -47.28
CA PHE A 222 5.32 46.08 -47.75
C PHE A 222 5.02 46.40 -49.24
N PRO A 223 3.91 45.95 -49.90
CA PRO A 223 2.52 46.34 -49.52
C PRO A 223 1.31 45.46 -49.94
N ALA A 224 0.15 45.95 -49.48
CA ALA A 224 -1.24 45.53 -49.66
C ALA A 224 -1.85 45.73 -51.07
N GLN A 225 -3.07 45.20 -51.29
CA GLN A 225 -4.13 45.63 -52.24
C GLN A 225 -5.34 44.65 -52.10
N PHE A 226 -6.65 44.94 -52.18
CA PHE A 226 -7.54 46.05 -52.62
C PHE A 226 -8.91 45.87 -51.88
N SER A 227 -9.60 46.88 -51.31
CA SER A 227 -10.70 47.75 -51.85
C SER A 227 -11.94 47.00 -52.40
N ARG A 228 -13.25 47.33 -52.21
CA ARG A 228 -13.97 48.60 -51.94
C ARG A 228 -15.48 48.36 -51.61
N GLN A 229 -16.00 49.14 -50.65
CA GLN A 229 -17.36 49.70 -50.34
C GLN A 229 -18.65 49.30 -51.09
N SER A 230 -19.76 49.14 -50.32
CA SER A 230 -20.94 50.05 -50.33
C SER A 230 -21.91 49.79 -49.13
N ASP A 231 -22.35 50.87 -48.48
CA ASP A 231 -23.19 50.98 -47.27
C ASP A 231 -24.69 50.68 -47.46
N GLN A 232 -25.39 50.19 -46.41
CA GLN A 232 -26.54 50.88 -45.76
C GLN A 232 -27.17 50.10 -44.57
N PHE A 233 -27.10 50.73 -43.39
CA PHE A 233 -27.95 50.69 -42.18
C PHE A 233 -29.04 49.61 -41.98
N ASN A 234 -28.92 48.77 -40.93
CA ASN A 234 -29.59 49.00 -39.63
C ASN A 234 -29.25 47.93 -38.54
N LYS A 235 -28.74 48.44 -37.42
CA LYS A 235 -28.85 48.02 -36.00
C LYS A 235 -28.78 46.54 -35.59
N GLN A 236 -27.57 46.18 -35.12
CA GLN A 236 -27.20 45.52 -33.85
C GLN A 236 -28.20 44.56 -33.16
N GLU A 237 -27.82 43.28 -33.13
CA GLU A 237 -28.03 42.38 -31.98
C GLU A 237 -26.65 41.91 -31.46
N SER A 238 -26.46 42.02 -30.15
CA SER A 238 -25.29 41.50 -29.41
C SER A 238 -25.59 40.09 -28.86
N PRO A 239 -24.55 39.25 -28.64
CA PRO A 239 -24.65 37.96 -27.97
C PRO A 239 -24.55 38.08 -26.43
N LEU A 240 -25.24 37.18 -25.72
CA LEU A 240 -25.32 37.12 -24.26
C LEU A 240 -24.15 36.33 -23.63
N SER A 241 -23.42 37.04 -22.77
CA SER A 241 -22.56 36.54 -21.70
C SER A 241 -23.32 36.52 -20.37
N TYR A 242 -23.09 35.50 -19.53
CA TYR A 242 -23.45 35.51 -18.10
C TYR A 242 -22.42 36.30 -17.30
N PRO A 243 -22.85 37.13 -16.34
CA PRO A 243 -22.05 37.41 -15.16
C PRO A 243 -22.83 37.41 -13.83
N ASP A 244 -22.01 37.47 -12.80
CA ASP A 244 -22.22 37.42 -11.36
C ASP A 244 -23.11 38.50 -10.72
N TYR A 245 -23.44 38.20 -9.46
CA TYR A 245 -24.19 38.94 -8.45
C TYR A 245 -23.77 40.41 -8.24
N THR A 246 -24.77 41.29 -8.04
CA THR A 246 -24.61 42.55 -7.30
C THR A 246 -25.84 42.84 -6.46
N GLU A 247 -25.60 43.31 -5.23
CA GLU A 247 -26.60 43.80 -4.28
C GLU A 247 -27.26 45.11 -4.73
N MET A 248 -28.54 45.22 -4.36
CA MET A 248 -29.32 46.42 -4.03
C MET A 248 -29.78 47.35 -5.16
N THR A 249 -31.09 47.35 -5.44
CA THR A 249 -31.95 48.54 -5.28
C THR A 249 -33.43 48.19 -5.50
N LYS A 250 -34.28 48.55 -4.53
CA LYS A 250 -35.73 48.46 -4.63
C LYS A 250 -36.22 49.44 -5.70
N SER A 251 -36.85 48.94 -6.76
CA SER A 251 -37.80 49.72 -7.55
C SER A 251 -39.12 48.94 -7.62
N ALA A 252 -40.14 49.54 -7.01
CA ALA A 252 -41.49 49.06 -7.00
C ALA A 252 -42.14 49.22 -8.38
N THR A 253 -42.52 48.12 -8.99
CA THR A 253 -43.60 48.06 -9.97
C THR A 253 -44.38 46.79 -9.72
N LYS A 254 -45.56 46.96 -9.13
CA LYS A 254 -46.57 45.93 -8.91
C LYS A 254 -46.87 45.24 -10.24
N SER A 255 -46.71 43.92 -10.29
CA SER A 255 -47.41 43.07 -11.26
C SER A 255 -48.62 42.49 -10.54
N GLU A 256 -49.81 43.01 -10.82
CA GLU A 256 -51.08 42.58 -10.21
C GLU A 256 -51.38 41.08 -10.47
N ASN A 257 -50.78 40.47 -11.50
CA ASN A 257 -50.94 39.04 -11.79
C ASN A 257 -50.17 38.07 -10.86
N ASN A 258 -49.20 38.55 -10.07
CA ASN A 258 -48.48 37.71 -9.08
C ASN A 258 -49.11 37.75 -7.67
N LEU A 259 -50.03 38.68 -7.42
CA LEU A 259 -50.73 38.81 -6.14
C LEU A 259 -51.89 37.82 -6.06
N GLU A 260 -52.72 37.72 -7.11
CA GLU A 260 -53.83 36.75 -7.15
C GLU A 260 -53.33 35.30 -7.13
N ALA A 261 -52.22 34.99 -7.80
CA ALA A 261 -51.62 33.65 -7.78
C ALA A 261 -51.03 33.29 -6.40
N ASN A 262 -50.37 34.23 -5.72
CA ASN A 262 -49.90 34.01 -4.34
C ASN A 262 -51.06 33.91 -3.35
N GLU A 263 -52.12 34.71 -3.48
CA GLU A 263 -53.28 34.64 -2.59
C GLU A 263 -54.03 33.30 -2.74
N MET A 264 -54.16 32.79 -3.98
CA MET A 264 -54.78 31.49 -4.24
C MET A 264 -53.92 30.32 -3.75
N GLU A 265 -52.59 30.38 -3.95
CA GLU A 265 -51.64 29.41 -3.38
C GLU A 265 -51.64 29.44 -1.83
N GLU A 266 -51.82 30.63 -1.23
CA GLU A 266 -51.88 30.79 0.23
C GLU A 266 -53.17 30.22 0.84
N GLU A 267 -54.31 30.40 0.18
CA GLU A 267 -55.58 29.80 0.60
C GLU A 267 -55.55 28.27 0.48
N GLU A 268 -54.92 27.74 -0.57
CA GLU A 268 -54.72 26.31 -0.76
C GLU A 268 -53.76 25.72 0.29
N GLU A 269 -52.63 26.39 0.59
CA GLU A 269 -51.70 26.00 1.66
C GLU A 269 -52.43 26.01 3.03
N GLU A 270 -53.23 27.05 3.28
CA GLU A 270 -53.98 27.19 4.51
C GLU A 270 -55.03 26.08 4.68
N SER A 271 -55.77 25.79 3.62
CA SER A 271 -56.76 24.71 3.57
C SER A 271 -56.11 23.34 3.78
N TYR A 272 -55.03 23.05 3.07
CA TYR A 272 -54.28 21.80 3.21
C TYR A 272 -53.78 21.62 4.65
N TRP A 273 -53.17 22.65 5.23
CA TRP A 273 -52.71 22.60 6.61
C TRP A 273 -53.84 22.30 7.61
N LYS A 274 -54.99 22.98 7.49
CA LYS A 274 -56.12 22.78 8.40
C LYS A 274 -56.68 21.36 8.30
N ILE A 275 -56.74 20.81 7.08
CA ILE A 275 -57.35 19.51 6.82
C ILE A 275 -56.39 18.35 7.11
N LYS A 276 -55.12 18.48 6.73
CA LYS A 276 -54.16 17.36 6.73
C LYS A 276 -53.15 17.44 7.86
N VAL A 277 -52.59 18.63 8.15
CA VAL A 277 -51.47 18.76 9.09
C VAL A 277 -51.94 19.00 10.53
N LEU A 278 -52.88 19.92 10.73
CA LEU A 278 -53.38 20.29 12.06
C LEU A 278 -53.92 19.11 12.89
N PRO A 279 -54.67 18.14 12.31
CA PRO A 279 -55.11 16.95 13.05
C PRO A 279 -53.95 16.11 13.59
N ILE A 280 -52.85 16.00 12.82
CA ILE A 280 -51.65 15.26 13.24
C ILE A 280 -50.94 15.99 14.38
N LEU A 281 -50.90 17.32 14.33
CA LEU A 281 -50.33 18.12 15.42
C LEU A 281 -51.11 17.98 16.73
N HIS A 282 -52.45 17.92 16.66
CA HIS A 282 -53.26 17.65 17.86
C HIS A 282 -52.96 16.27 18.48
N ILE A 283 -52.69 15.25 17.65
CA ILE A 283 -52.25 13.94 18.15
C ILE A 283 -50.90 14.07 18.86
N LEU A 284 -49.94 14.76 18.24
CA LEU A 284 -48.61 14.98 18.80
C LEU A 284 -48.61 15.80 20.10
N GLU A 285 -49.60 16.65 20.34
CA GLU A 285 -49.73 17.42 21.58
C GLU A 285 -50.33 16.63 22.75
N ILE A 286 -51.20 15.66 22.47
CA ILE A 286 -51.97 14.94 23.51
C ILE A 286 -51.38 13.57 23.82
N GLU A 287 -50.76 12.92 22.83
CA GLU A 287 -50.25 11.56 22.95
C GLU A 287 -48.96 11.50 23.78
N ASN A 288 -48.86 10.49 24.63
CA ASN A 288 -47.68 10.24 25.48
C ASN A 288 -46.99 8.91 25.14
N ASN A 289 -47.62 8.06 24.33
CA ASN A 289 -47.04 6.80 23.86
C ASN A 289 -46.03 7.05 22.73
N VAL A 290 -44.78 6.60 22.94
CA VAL A 290 -43.67 6.81 22.01
C VAL A 290 -43.90 6.19 20.62
N GLU A 291 -44.49 5.00 20.53
CA GLU A 291 -44.74 4.33 19.24
C GLU A 291 -45.74 5.14 18.40
N ARG A 292 -46.83 5.59 19.03
CA ARG A 292 -47.83 6.43 18.36
C ARG A 292 -47.29 7.80 17.98
N LEU A 293 -46.39 8.38 18.79
CA LEU A 293 -45.69 9.61 18.43
C LEU A 293 -44.77 9.40 17.21
N CYS A 294 -44.07 8.25 17.12
CA CYS A 294 -43.26 7.89 15.95
C CYS A 294 -44.11 7.72 14.69
N ASP A 295 -45.27 7.06 14.80
CA ASP A 295 -46.21 6.88 13.69
C ASP A 295 -46.75 8.23 13.22
N ALA A 296 -47.19 9.06 14.15
CA ALA A 296 -47.66 10.41 13.87
C ALA A 296 -46.57 11.28 13.22
N CYS A 297 -45.30 11.17 13.66
CA CYS A 297 -44.18 11.86 13.01
C CYS A 297 -43.92 11.34 11.60
N THR A 298 -44.05 10.04 11.35
CA THR A 298 -43.89 9.45 10.01
C THR A 298 -44.97 9.96 9.06
N ILE A 299 -46.24 9.95 9.50
CA ILE A 299 -47.37 10.49 8.75
C ILE A 299 -47.19 12.00 8.53
N LEU A 300 -46.73 12.73 9.55
CA LEU A 300 -46.47 14.17 9.46
C LEU A 300 -45.42 14.48 8.41
N TYR A 301 -44.29 13.77 8.41
CA TYR A 301 -43.24 13.98 7.41
C TYR A 301 -43.78 13.79 5.99
N GLN A 302 -44.48 12.68 5.74
CA GLN A 302 -45.05 12.38 4.42
C GLN A 302 -46.10 13.42 4.01
N THR A 303 -46.96 13.86 4.93
CA THR A 303 -47.97 14.89 4.68
C THR A 303 -47.31 16.25 4.34
N LEU A 304 -46.22 16.60 5.03
CA LEU A 304 -45.47 17.83 4.74
C LEU A 304 -44.76 17.76 3.38
N GLU A 305 -44.26 16.59 3.01
CA GLU A 305 -43.62 16.35 1.71
C GLU A 305 -44.63 16.43 0.56
N GLU A 306 -45.77 15.74 0.68
CA GLU A 306 -46.87 15.78 -0.30
C GLU A 306 -47.47 17.19 -0.47
N GLY A 307 -47.53 17.96 0.62
CA GLY A 307 -48.00 19.34 0.61
C GLY A 307 -46.96 20.38 0.19
N ASN A 308 -45.73 19.97 -0.15
CA ASN A 308 -44.60 20.88 -0.43
C ASN A 308 -44.35 21.91 0.71
N MET A 309 -44.60 21.50 1.95
CA MET A 309 -44.48 22.32 3.17
C MET A 309 -43.13 22.11 3.90
N LEU A 310 -42.20 21.37 3.28
CA LEU A 310 -40.80 21.30 3.70
C LEU A 310 -40.04 22.56 3.21
N GLY A 311 -38.90 22.88 3.83
CA GLY A 311 -38.09 24.05 3.45
C GLY A 311 -38.31 25.32 4.27
N LYS A 312 -37.68 26.42 3.83
CA LYS A 312 -37.65 27.72 4.55
C LYS A 312 -38.89 28.60 4.30
N ARG A 313 -39.60 28.39 3.20
CA ARG A 313 -40.66 29.30 2.70
C ARG A 313 -42.04 29.04 3.30
N PHE A 314 -42.21 27.92 4.00
CA PHE A 314 -43.46 27.53 4.63
C PHE A 314 -43.88 28.50 5.76
N LYS A 315 -45.10 29.07 5.70
CA LYS A 315 -45.53 30.16 6.60
C LYS A 315 -45.71 29.73 8.06
N ARG A 316 -46.28 28.55 8.30
CA ARG A 316 -46.55 28.02 9.66
C ARG A 316 -45.39 27.23 10.25
N ARG A 317 -44.21 27.30 9.61
CA ARG A 317 -42.97 26.63 10.01
C ARG A 317 -42.59 26.86 11.46
N ASN A 318 -42.73 28.09 11.96
CA ASN A 318 -42.37 28.42 13.36
C ASN A 318 -43.29 27.74 14.38
N LEU A 319 -44.58 27.62 14.08
CA LEU A 319 -45.54 26.91 14.93
C LEU A 319 -45.19 25.42 14.99
N LEU A 320 -44.92 24.83 13.83
CA LEU A 320 -44.50 23.43 13.70
C LEU A 320 -43.20 23.16 14.48
N LEU A 321 -42.17 23.98 14.28
CA LEU A 321 -40.89 23.84 14.99
C LEU A 321 -41.06 23.97 16.51
N LYS A 322 -41.90 24.90 16.99
CA LYS A 322 -42.16 25.07 18.43
C LYS A 322 -42.79 23.81 19.03
N MET A 323 -43.67 23.13 18.30
CA MET A 323 -44.22 21.84 18.72
C MET A 323 -43.13 20.76 18.71
N LEU A 324 -42.40 20.62 17.59
CA LEU A 324 -41.38 19.57 17.43
C LEU A 324 -40.30 19.65 18.51
N TYR A 325 -39.82 20.85 18.84
CA TYR A 325 -38.81 21.03 19.88
C TYR A 325 -39.28 20.64 21.29
N LYS A 326 -40.58 20.74 21.60
CA LYS A 326 -41.11 20.24 22.88
C LYS A 326 -41.00 18.71 22.97
N LEU A 327 -41.09 18.02 21.84
CA LEU A 327 -41.01 16.56 21.78
C LEU A 327 -39.56 16.05 21.76
N VAL A 328 -38.57 16.88 21.42
CA VAL A 328 -37.15 16.50 21.42
C VAL A 328 -36.66 16.11 22.83
N ASP A 329 -37.26 16.69 23.88
CA ASP A 329 -36.91 16.38 25.27
C ASP A 329 -37.41 15.00 25.72
N VAL A 330 -38.28 14.33 24.95
CA VAL A 330 -38.73 12.97 25.23
C VAL A 330 -37.58 11.99 24.97
N THR A 331 -37.19 11.22 25.98
CA THR A 331 -36.05 10.29 25.90
C THR A 331 -36.41 9.04 25.07
N SER A 332 -36.32 9.16 23.74
CA SER A 332 -36.52 8.06 22.80
C SER A 332 -35.68 8.27 21.54
N ASP A 333 -34.80 7.30 21.24
CA ASP A 333 -33.95 7.35 20.04
C ASP A 333 -34.77 7.26 18.73
N PRO A 334 -35.77 6.35 18.58
CA PRO A 334 -36.64 6.33 17.40
C PRO A 334 -37.38 7.64 17.17
N LEU A 335 -38.00 8.20 18.22
CA LEU A 335 -38.75 9.45 18.10
C LEU A 335 -37.81 10.61 17.78
N GLY A 336 -36.66 10.69 18.46
CA GLY A 336 -35.65 11.70 18.23
C GLY A 336 -35.15 11.70 16.77
N LEU A 337 -35.03 10.53 16.15
CA LEU A 337 -34.61 10.41 14.75
C LEU A 337 -35.68 10.91 13.77
N LYS A 338 -36.95 10.54 14.00
CA LYS A 338 -38.10 11.04 13.22
C LYS A 338 -38.22 12.56 13.32
N LEU A 339 -38.13 13.10 14.54
CA LEU A 339 -38.13 14.55 14.78
C LEU A 339 -36.95 15.22 14.07
N ALA A 340 -35.75 14.65 14.16
CA ALA A 340 -34.57 15.18 13.48
C ALA A 340 -34.78 15.26 11.97
N LYS A 341 -35.34 14.20 11.35
CA LYS A 341 -35.67 14.18 9.92
C LYS A 341 -36.60 15.33 9.52
N ILE A 342 -37.69 15.52 10.26
CA ILE A 342 -38.65 16.62 10.00
C ILE A 342 -37.98 17.98 10.19
N ILE A 343 -37.27 18.18 11.31
CA ILE A 343 -36.60 19.46 11.63
C ILE A 343 -35.56 19.82 10.56
N LEU A 344 -34.80 18.85 10.07
CA LEU A 344 -33.85 19.04 8.96
C LEU A 344 -34.56 19.32 7.63
N GLY A 345 -35.66 18.63 7.34
CA GLY A 345 -36.51 18.90 6.19
C GLY A 345 -37.07 20.33 6.17
N LEU A 346 -37.29 20.93 7.35
CA LEU A 346 -37.67 22.35 7.50
C LEU A 346 -36.49 23.34 7.36
N LYS A 347 -35.29 22.88 6.99
CA LYS A 347 -34.11 23.71 6.67
C LYS A 347 -33.78 24.72 7.77
N VAL A 348 -33.69 24.24 9.01
CA VAL A 348 -33.24 25.05 10.15
C VAL A 348 -31.77 25.48 10.00
N SER A 349 -31.39 26.60 10.61
CA SER A 349 -30.03 27.16 10.54
C SER A 349 -29.49 27.58 11.92
N GLY A 350 -28.19 27.85 12.00
CA GLY A 350 -27.54 28.35 13.22
C GLY A 350 -27.68 27.38 14.41
N LYS A 351 -28.08 27.88 15.58
CA LYS A 351 -28.21 27.08 16.81
C LYS A 351 -29.18 25.91 16.67
N ASN A 352 -30.24 26.08 15.88
CA ASN A 352 -31.24 25.04 15.67
C ASN A 352 -30.68 23.88 14.86
N LEU A 353 -29.90 24.18 13.81
CA LEU A 353 -29.16 23.18 13.04
C LEU A 353 -28.13 22.45 13.90
N LEU A 354 -27.36 23.19 14.70
CA LEU A 354 -26.40 22.61 15.64
C LEU A 354 -27.06 21.61 16.60
N ASN A 355 -28.20 21.98 17.19
CA ASN A 355 -28.89 21.14 18.17
C ASN A 355 -29.44 19.85 17.55
N VAL A 356 -29.99 19.91 16.33
CA VAL A 356 -30.45 18.70 15.65
C VAL A 356 -29.27 17.81 15.22
N CYS A 357 -28.15 18.38 14.75
CA CYS A 357 -26.93 17.61 14.48
C CYS A 357 -26.40 16.92 15.74
N LYS A 358 -26.44 17.60 16.91
CA LYS A 358 -26.09 16.98 18.21
C LYS A 358 -27.02 15.83 18.57
N LEU A 359 -28.31 15.94 18.29
CA LEU A 359 -29.29 14.89 18.53
C LEU A 359 -28.97 13.64 17.69
N VAL A 360 -28.82 13.76 16.37
CA VAL A 360 -28.51 12.59 15.54
C VAL A 360 -27.08 12.07 15.77
N PHE A 361 -26.12 12.92 16.13
CA PHE A 361 -24.81 12.48 16.64
C PHE A 361 -24.96 11.61 17.90
N LYS A 362 -25.81 11.99 18.86
CA LYS A 362 -26.05 11.20 20.07
C LYS A 362 -26.67 9.84 19.74
N ILE A 363 -27.69 9.82 18.86
CA ILE A 363 -28.40 8.60 18.46
C ILE A 363 -27.48 7.63 17.71
N SER A 364 -26.69 8.12 16.75
CA SER A 364 -25.79 7.32 15.90
C SER A 364 -24.64 6.63 16.64
N ARG A 365 -24.33 7.05 17.88
CA ARG A 365 -23.31 6.40 18.71
C ARG A 365 -23.63 4.94 19.04
N SER A 366 -24.91 4.58 19.06
CA SER A 366 -25.38 3.24 19.42
C SER A 366 -25.58 2.38 18.17
N GLU A 367 -24.88 1.24 18.09
CA GLU A 367 -25.05 0.23 17.02
C GLU A 367 -26.49 -0.30 16.92
N LYS A 368 -27.23 -0.28 18.04
CA LYS A 368 -28.64 -0.72 18.07
C LYS A 368 -29.55 0.15 17.22
N ASN A 369 -29.11 1.37 16.90
CA ASN A 369 -29.89 2.33 16.12
C ASN A 369 -29.56 2.27 14.62
N ASP A 370 -28.65 1.40 14.18
CA ASP A 370 -28.24 1.34 12.77
C ASP A 370 -29.43 1.01 11.85
N SER A 371 -30.30 0.07 12.24
CA SER A 371 -31.52 -0.27 11.48
C SER A 371 -32.54 0.87 11.46
N LEU A 372 -32.63 1.65 12.54
CA LEU A 372 -33.47 2.84 12.59
C LEU A 372 -32.96 3.92 11.64
N ILE A 373 -31.64 4.13 11.61
CA ILE A 373 -30.95 5.07 10.72
C ILE A 373 -31.15 4.70 9.25
N GLU A 374 -31.02 3.42 8.93
CA GLU A 374 -31.25 2.88 7.58
C GLU A 374 -32.70 3.12 7.13
N ASN A 375 -33.68 2.77 7.97
CA ASN A 375 -35.10 2.91 7.64
C ASN A 375 -35.56 4.38 7.51
N ASP A 376 -35.02 5.27 8.33
CA ASP A 376 -35.43 6.68 8.33
C ASP A 376 -34.77 7.52 7.23
N GLN A 377 -33.77 6.98 6.51
CA GLN A 377 -33.06 7.69 5.44
C GLN A 377 -32.47 9.05 5.91
N ILE A 378 -32.10 9.15 7.18
CA ILE A 378 -31.53 10.38 7.76
C ILE A 378 -30.21 10.76 7.08
N LEU A 379 -29.53 9.78 6.48
CA LEU A 379 -28.28 9.97 5.76
C LEU A 379 -28.40 11.02 4.64
N ASP A 380 -29.53 11.06 3.93
CA ASP A 380 -29.77 12.07 2.89
C ASP A 380 -29.72 13.49 3.45
N SER A 381 -30.39 13.71 4.58
CA SER A 381 -30.38 15.01 5.26
C SER A 381 -28.98 15.37 5.76
N LEU A 382 -28.20 14.41 6.30
CA LEU A 382 -26.85 14.67 6.77
C LEU A 382 -25.89 15.03 5.62
N LEU A 383 -25.95 14.31 4.50
CA LEU A 383 -25.14 14.62 3.32
C LEU A 383 -25.55 15.96 2.69
N GLU A 384 -26.83 16.29 2.70
CA GLU A 384 -27.33 17.57 2.21
C GLU A 384 -26.82 18.77 3.03
N ILE A 385 -26.74 18.64 4.36
CA ILE A 385 -26.12 19.67 5.23
C ILE A 385 -24.70 19.96 4.77
N LEU A 386 -23.89 18.91 4.55
CA LEU A 386 -22.50 19.07 4.13
C LEU A 386 -22.36 19.67 2.73
N LYS A 387 -23.38 19.51 1.87
CA LYS A 387 -23.39 20.02 0.49
C LYS A 387 -23.87 21.46 0.37
N THR A 388 -24.82 21.88 1.22
CA THR A 388 -25.59 23.12 1.01
C THR A 388 -25.33 24.21 2.04
N GLU A 389 -24.95 23.86 3.26
CA GLU A 389 -24.72 24.84 4.32
C GLU A 389 -23.29 25.42 4.24
N ASP A 390 -23.13 26.67 4.68
CA ASP A 390 -21.80 27.29 4.73
C ASP A 390 -20.99 26.76 5.92
N LEU A 391 -19.79 26.25 5.61
CA LEU A 391 -18.84 25.72 6.60
C LEU A 391 -18.40 26.81 7.59
N GLN A 392 -18.23 28.05 7.11
CA GLN A 392 -17.68 29.12 7.93
C GLN A 392 -18.63 29.56 9.04
N THR A 393 -19.93 29.62 8.76
CA THR A 393 -20.95 29.96 9.76
C THR A 393 -21.38 28.77 10.62
N ASN A 394 -21.24 27.53 10.11
CA ASN A 394 -21.82 26.34 10.75
C ASN A 394 -20.78 25.27 11.15
N THR A 395 -19.54 25.64 11.45
CA THR A 395 -18.44 24.68 11.71
C THR A 395 -18.77 23.65 12.80
N GLU A 396 -19.42 24.04 13.89
CA GLU A 396 -19.85 23.09 14.93
C GLU A 396 -20.94 22.13 14.44
N ALA A 397 -21.90 22.60 13.64
CA ALA A 397 -22.93 21.73 13.09
C ALA A 397 -22.32 20.72 12.12
N PHE A 398 -21.33 21.14 11.31
CA PHE A 398 -20.53 20.25 10.46
C PHE A 398 -19.76 19.21 11.29
N LEU A 399 -19.20 19.59 12.44
CA LEU A 399 -18.50 18.68 13.34
C LEU A 399 -19.42 17.55 13.83
N TYR A 400 -20.61 17.89 14.35
CA TYR A 400 -21.56 16.88 14.83
C TYR A 400 -22.18 16.08 13.68
N CYS A 401 -22.49 16.72 12.55
CA CYS A 401 -23.00 16.06 11.35
C CYS A 401 -22.00 15.02 10.82
N THR A 402 -20.75 15.43 10.60
CA THR A 402 -19.67 14.53 10.16
C THR A 402 -19.37 13.45 11.21
N GLY A 403 -19.47 13.80 12.50
CA GLY A 403 -19.35 12.83 13.59
C GLY A 403 -20.45 11.76 13.57
N ALA A 404 -21.69 12.13 13.24
CA ALA A 404 -22.79 11.19 13.08
C ALA A 404 -22.55 10.28 11.87
N ILE A 405 -22.18 10.87 10.72
CA ILE A 405 -21.81 10.14 9.51
C ILE A 405 -20.65 9.16 9.79
N LYS A 406 -19.67 9.56 10.60
CA LYS A 406 -18.57 8.68 11.00
C LYS A 406 -19.08 7.44 11.74
N PHE A 407 -20.02 7.58 12.68
CA PHE A 407 -20.58 6.43 13.37
C PHE A 407 -21.40 5.53 12.43
N ILE A 408 -22.18 6.14 11.54
CA ILE A 408 -22.95 5.44 10.51
C ILE A 408 -22.03 4.63 9.59
N SER A 409 -20.89 5.22 9.18
CA SER A 409 -19.86 4.55 8.36
C SER A 409 -19.15 3.38 9.08
N GLY A 410 -19.48 3.11 10.34
CA GLY A 410 -19.03 1.90 11.05
C GLY A 410 -19.86 0.66 10.73
N ASN A 411 -20.94 0.78 9.95
CA ASN A 411 -21.81 -0.32 9.54
C ASN A 411 -21.62 -0.65 8.05
N ALA A 412 -21.36 -1.92 7.74
CA ALA A 412 -21.08 -2.37 6.38
C ALA A 412 -22.24 -2.19 5.38
N SER A 413 -23.51 -2.27 5.79
CA SER A 413 -24.64 -2.02 4.88
C SER A 413 -24.71 -0.53 4.50
N LEU A 414 -24.63 0.34 5.51
CA LEU A 414 -24.72 1.79 5.35
C LEU A 414 -23.54 2.38 4.57
N ILE A 415 -22.33 1.80 4.62
CA ILE A 415 -21.21 2.25 3.78
C ILE A 415 -21.56 2.16 2.28
N ASN A 416 -22.23 1.09 1.83
CA ASN A 416 -22.62 0.97 0.42
C ASN A 416 -23.62 2.06 0.02
N GLU A 417 -24.61 2.32 0.88
CA GLU A 417 -25.58 3.39 0.67
C GLU A 417 -24.90 4.77 0.60
N MET A 418 -23.96 5.05 1.52
CA MET A 418 -23.18 6.29 1.53
C MET A 418 -22.42 6.50 0.22
N VAL A 419 -21.76 5.46 -0.30
CA VAL A 419 -21.00 5.56 -1.56
C VAL A 419 -21.94 5.83 -2.73
N ASN A 420 -23.08 5.13 -2.80
CA ASN A 420 -24.09 5.33 -3.83
C ASN A 420 -24.69 6.74 -3.81
N LYS A 421 -24.80 7.35 -2.63
CA LYS A 421 -25.29 8.73 -2.43
C LYS A 421 -24.19 9.80 -2.61
N GLY A 422 -23.00 9.43 -3.08
CA GLY A 422 -21.92 10.39 -3.37
C GLY A 422 -21.18 10.92 -2.15
N ALA A 423 -21.20 10.21 -1.01
CA ALA A 423 -20.56 10.68 0.22
C ALA A 423 -19.06 10.97 0.06
N ILE A 424 -18.34 10.24 -0.80
CA ILE A 424 -16.91 10.46 -1.04
C ILE A 424 -16.66 11.85 -1.65
N GLU A 425 -17.41 12.21 -2.70
CA GLU A 425 -17.33 13.53 -3.34
C GLU A 425 -17.62 14.64 -2.34
N ILE A 426 -18.71 14.51 -1.58
CA ILE A 426 -19.14 15.51 -0.60
C ILE A 426 -18.08 15.71 0.49
N LEU A 427 -17.56 14.62 1.05
CA LEU A 427 -16.53 14.69 2.10
C LEU A 427 -15.21 15.26 1.59
N LEU A 428 -14.80 14.94 0.36
CA LEU A 428 -13.61 15.54 -0.26
C LEU A 428 -13.80 17.03 -0.55
N GLN A 429 -15.02 17.45 -0.93
CA GLN A 429 -15.33 18.86 -1.10
C GLN A 429 -15.26 19.63 0.23
N VAL A 430 -15.77 19.06 1.32
CA VAL A 430 -15.60 19.65 2.66
C VAL A 430 -14.13 19.71 3.06
N MET A 431 -13.33 18.68 2.74
CA MET A 431 -11.88 18.69 2.98
C MET A 431 -11.18 19.84 2.24
N ARG A 432 -11.52 20.09 0.96
CA ARG A 432 -11.02 21.24 0.19
C ARG A 432 -11.31 22.56 0.88
N MET A 433 -12.56 22.76 1.28
CA MET A 433 -12.97 23.97 1.99
C MET A 433 -12.19 24.17 3.30
N ILE A 434 -11.90 23.09 4.04
CA ILE A 434 -11.05 23.14 5.24
C ILE A 434 -9.60 23.45 4.88
N ASN A 435 -9.07 22.85 3.81
CA ASN A 435 -7.71 23.07 3.32
C ASN A 435 -7.53 24.52 2.82
N GLU A 436 -8.57 25.22 2.37
CA GLU A 436 -8.52 26.64 1.96
C GLU A 436 -8.48 27.63 3.14
N ILE A 437 -8.75 27.18 4.38
CA ILE A 437 -8.68 28.05 5.57
C ILE A 437 -7.22 28.49 5.81
N ASN A 438 -7.02 29.79 6.02
CA ASN A 438 -5.72 30.38 6.32
C ASN A 438 -5.16 29.86 7.66
N GLU A 439 -3.87 29.51 7.70
CA GLU A 439 -3.22 28.87 8.86
C GLU A 439 -3.17 29.77 10.09
N ASP A 440 -3.00 31.08 9.89
CA ASP A 440 -2.99 32.08 10.97
C ASP A 440 -4.39 32.41 11.51
N GLY A 441 -5.44 31.84 10.90
CA GLY A 441 -6.81 32.09 11.31
C GLY A 441 -7.18 31.33 12.58
N ILE A 442 -7.94 31.95 13.48
CA ILE A 442 -8.53 31.28 14.66
C ILE A 442 -9.34 30.03 14.26
N ARG A 443 -9.93 30.04 13.06
CA ARG A 443 -10.71 28.93 12.48
C ARG A 443 -9.85 27.74 12.06
N PHE A 444 -8.56 27.94 11.85
CA PHE A 444 -7.64 26.85 11.54
C PHE A 444 -7.60 25.85 12.70
N SER A 445 -7.41 26.32 13.93
CA SER A 445 -7.37 25.43 15.10
C SER A 445 -8.70 24.71 15.33
N SER A 446 -9.85 25.38 15.17
CA SER A 446 -11.17 24.78 15.43
C SER A 446 -11.60 23.75 14.37
N SER A 447 -11.13 23.87 13.14
CA SER A 447 -11.43 22.92 12.05
C SER A 447 -10.65 21.60 12.15
N GLY A 448 -9.63 21.50 13.01
CA GLY A 448 -8.88 20.25 13.24
C GLY A 448 -9.77 19.10 13.70
N HIS A 449 -10.65 19.34 14.68
CA HIS A 449 -11.59 18.32 15.17
C HIS A 449 -12.55 17.83 14.08
N LEU A 450 -13.02 18.73 13.22
CA LEU A 450 -13.87 18.38 12.08
C LEU A 450 -13.10 17.49 11.10
N LEU A 451 -11.85 17.84 10.80
CA LEU A 451 -10.98 17.09 9.91
C LEU A 451 -10.64 15.69 10.46
N VAL A 452 -10.50 15.53 11.78
CA VAL A 452 -10.37 14.22 12.41
C VAL A 452 -11.62 13.36 12.16
N GLN A 453 -12.83 13.91 12.29
CA GLN A 453 -14.06 13.15 11.99
C GLN A 453 -14.14 12.81 10.50
N LEU A 454 -13.86 13.79 9.64
CA LEU A 454 -13.93 13.66 8.18
C LEU A 454 -12.96 12.59 7.66
N THR A 455 -11.70 12.66 8.08
CA THR A 455 -10.67 11.66 7.69
C THR A 455 -10.97 10.28 8.27
N ALA A 456 -11.55 10.18 9.47
CA ALA A 456 -11.99 8.90 10.02
C ALA A 456 -13.13 8.28 9.20
N THR A 457 -14.08 9.09 8.72
CA THR A 457 -15.16 8.65 7.82
C THR A 457 -14.60 8.18 6.48
N LEU A 458 -13.75 8.99 5.82
CA LEU A 458 -13.12 8.60 4.55
C LEU A 458 -12.35 7.28 4.68
N ARG A 459 -11.61 7.09 5.78
CA ARG A 459 -10.89 5.84 6.06
C ARG A 459 -11.81 4.61 6.10
N ASN A 460 -13.03 4.74 6.61
CA ASN A 460 -13.99 3.64 6.63
C ASN A 460 -14.57 3.38 5.22
N LEU A 461 -14.72 4.42 4.40
CA LEU A 461 -15.24 4.30 3.03
C LEU A 461 -14.27 3.62 2.05
N VAL A 462 -12.96 3.67 2.29
CA VAL A 462 -11.92 3.10 1.39
C VAL A 462 -12.03 1.58 1.22
N ASP A 463 -12.63 0.87 2.17
CA ASP A 463 -12.60 -0.61 2.18
C ASP A 463 -13.38 -1.23 1.02
N LEU A 464 -14.41 -0.55 0.50
CA LEU A 464 -15.20 -1.04 -0.64
C LEU A 464 -14.47 -0.88 -1.97
N LEU A 465 -14.63 -1.87 -2.86
CA LEU A 465 -14.04 -1.85 -4.20
C LEU A 465 -14.50 -0.64 -5.03
N GLN A 466 -15.81 -0.36 -5.03
CA GLN A 466 -16.42 0.73 -5.80
C GLN A 466 -15.97 2.12 -5.32
N SER A 467 -15.63 2.27 -4.02
CA SER A 467 -15.13 3.52 -3.46
C SER A 467 -13.81 3.94 -4.08
N ARG A 468 -12.92 3.00 -4.42
CA ARG A 468 -11.53 3.29 -4.81
C ARG A 468 -11.46 4.11 -6.09
N CYS A 469 -12.27 3.75 -7.09
CA CYS A 469 -12.40 4.52 -8.32
C CYS A 469 -12.88 5.94 -8.03
N LYS A 470 -13.84 6.10 -7.11
CA LYS A 470 -14.35 7.42 -6.70
C LYS A 470 -13.30 8.26 -5.98
N PHE A 471 -12.47 7.67 -5.11
CA PHE A 471 -11.35 8.39 -4.49
C PHE A 471 -10.37 8.95 -5.54
N LEU A 472 -10.09 8.21 -6.62
CA LEU A 472 -9.23 8.68 -7.71
C LEU A 472 -9.93 9.73 -8.57
N GLU A 473 -11.17 9.48 -8.99
CA GLU A 473 -12.00 10.37 -9.82
C GLU A 473 -12.12 11.78 -9.21
N TYR A 474 -12.33 11.86 -7.89
CA TYR A 474 -12.47 13.13 -7.19
C TYR A 474 -11.16 13.69 -6.62
N GLY A 475 -9.99 13.18 -7.05
CA GLY A 475 -8.69 13.76 -6.71
C GLY A 475 -8.34 13.70 -5.22
N ALA A 476 -8.65 12.59 -4.53
CA ALA A 476 -8.41 12.49 -3.09
C ALA A 476 -6.93 12.53 -2.69
N ILE A 477 -6.03 12.00 -3.52
CA ILE A 477 -4.59 11.92 -3.20
C ILE A 477 -3.97 13.32 -3.01
N PRO A 478 -4.08 14.26 -3.96
CA PRO A 478 -3.62 15.63 -3.77
C PRO A 478 -4.20 16.32 -2.52
N GLU A 479 -5.50 16.16 -2.27
CA GLU A 479 -6.17 16.79 -1.12
C GLU A 479 -5.69 16.25 0.22
N LEU A 480 -5.50 14.94 0.32
CA LEU A 480 -4.94 14.29 1.51
C LEU A 480 -3.49 14.71 1.74
N CYS A 481 -2.69 14.86 0.67
CA CYS A 481 -1.33 15.39 0.76
C CYS A 481 -1.33 16.84 1.26
N LEU A 482 -2.21 17.70 0.74
CA LEU A 482 -2.35 19.09 1.20
C LEU A 482 -2.79 19.15 2.67
N THR A 483 -3.70 18.27 3.08
CA THR A 483 -4.08 18.12 4.49
C THR A 483 -2.88 17.73 5.37
N LEU A 484 -2.04 16.78 4.95
CA LEU A 484 -0.84 16.39 5.71
C LEU A 484 0.13 17.56 5.88
N GLU A 485 0.36 18.32 4.81
CA GLU A 485 1.24 19.49 4.83
C GLU A 485 0.78 20.52 5.85
N LYS A 486 -0.47 21.00 5.70
CA LYS A 486 -1.03 22.04 6.58
C LYS A 486 -1.19 21.55 8.02
N ARG A 487 -1.52 20.27 8.21
CA ARG A 487 -1.86 19.70 9.53
C ARG A 487 -0.79 18.79 10.09
N MET A 488 0.46 18.98 9.68
CA MET A 488 1.59 18.15 10.10
C MET A 488 1.81 18.14 11.62
N SER A 489 1.27 19.12 12.37
CA SER A 489 1.34 19.15 13.84
C SER A 489 0.20 18.40 14.54
N ASP A 490 -0.90 18.13 13.83
CA ASP A 490 -2.05 17.39 14.34
C ASP A 490 -1.82 15.89 14.17
N LYS A 491 -1.48 15.25 15.28
CA LYS A 491 -1.16 13.83 15.35
C LYS A 491 -2.31 12.92 14.92
N ASP A 492 -3.56 13.32 15.13
CA ASP A 492 -4.72 12.47 14.87
C ASP A 492 -5.14 12.56 13.40
N VAL A 493 -5.09 13.76 12.83
CA VAL A 493 -5.25 13.96 11.38
C VAL A 493 -4.18 13.21 10.61
N CYS A 494 -2.89 13.38 10.97
CA CYS A 494 -1.78 12.71 10.30
C CYS A 494 -1.94 11.19 10.32
N THR A 495 -2.31 10.61 11.47
CA THR A 495 -2.50 9.16 11.57
C THR A 495 -3.72 8.68 10.78
N ASN A 496 -4.83 9.42 10.76
CA ASN A 496 -5.98 9.03 9.94
C ASN A 496 -5.67 9.09 8.45
N VAL A 497 -4.99 10.13 7.98
CA VAL A 497 -4.58 10.24 6.57
C VAL A 497 -3.58 9.13 6.21
N ALA A 498 -2.59 8.85 7.05
CA ALA A 498 -1.67 7.72 6.85
C ALA A 498 -2.41 6.37 6.81
N ARG A 499 -3.49 6.19 7.59
CA ARG A 499 -4.34 5.00 7.50
C ARG A 499 -5.08 4.92 6.16
N ILE A 500 -5.61 6.05 5.66
CA ILE A 500 -6.23 6.11 4.32
C ILE A 500 -5.22 5.70 3.25
N PHE A 501 -4.05 6.35 3.22
CA PHE A 501 -3.01 6.03 2.25
C PHE A 501 -2.51 4.59 2.37
N SER A 502 -2.37 4.04 3.58
CA SER A 502 -1.97 2.64 3.76
C SER A 502 -2.95 1.68 3.09
N LYS A 503 -4.27 1.93 3.19
CA LYS A 503 -5.29 1.14 2.51
C LYS A 503 -5.25 1.35 1.00
N LEU A 504 -5.20 2.60 0.54
CA LEU A 504 -5.14 2.93 -0.88
C LEU A 504 -3.92 2.31 -1.57
N SER A 505 -2.75 2.38 -0.93
CA SER A 505 -1.48 1.85 -1.48
C SER A 505 -1.47 0.33 -1.66
N SER A 506 -2.39 -0.40 -1.02
CA SER A 506 -2.53 -1.85 -1.23
C SER A 506 -3.24 -2.20 -2.54
N PHE A 507 -3.81 -1.22 -3.24
CA PHE A 507 -4.51 -1.42 -4.51
C PHE A 507 -3.69 -0.86 -5.66
N ASN A 508 -3.51 -1.63 -6.74
CA ASN A 508 -2.58 -1.31 -7.82
C ASN A 508 -2.82 0.08 -8.45
N ASP A 509 -4.05 0.42 -8.79
CA ASP A 509 -4.38 1.69 -9.45
C ASP A 509 -4.16 2.89 -8.53
N CYS A 510 -4.57 2.77 -7.26
CA CYS A 510 -4.36 3.81 -6.26
C CYS A 510 -2.88 3.93 -5.84
N CYS A 511 -2.15 2.81 -5.78
CA CYS A 511 -0.72 2.77 -5.51
C CYS A 511 0.06 3.47 -6.61
N THR A 512 -0.30 3.24 -7.88
CA THR A 512 0.30 3.92 -9.04
C THR A 512 0.01 5.41 -8.99
N ALA A 513 -1.26 5.81 -8.80
CA ALA A 513 -1.61 7.23 -8.68
C ALA A 513 -0.95 7.93 -7.49
N LEU A 514 -0.70 7.22 -6.38
CA LEU A 514 0.01 7.77 -5.22
C LEU A 514 1.52 7.88 -5.50
N ALA A 515 2.12 6.91 -6.19
CA ALA A 515 3.52 6.96 -6.61
C ALA A 515 3.78 8.13 -7.58
N ASP A 516 2.84 8.42 -8.47
CA ASP A 516 2.94 9.55 -9.41
C ASP A 516 2.86 10.92 -8.72
N CYS A 517 2.40 10.98 -7.47
CA CYS A 517 2.36 12.19 -6.66
C CYS A 517 3.71 12.40 -5.94
N SER A 518 4.71 12.96 -6.62
CA SER A 518 6.08 13.16 -6.07
C SER A 518 6.11 13.82 -4.68
N ARG A 519 5.25 14.81 -4.47
CA ARG A 519 5.10 15.53 -3.18
C ARG A 519 4.79 14.61 -1.99
N CYS A 520 4.22 13.42 -2.21
CA CYS A 520 3.92 12.50 -1.12
C CYS A 520 5.19 12.00 -0.42
N TYR A 521 6.30 11.80 -1.14
CA TYR A 521 7.54 11.29 -0.58
C TYR A 521 8.15 12.27 0.44
N ALA A 522 8.26 13.56 0.07
CA ALA A 522 8.71 14.62 0.97
C ALA A 522 7.83 14.72 2.24
N LEU A 523 6.50 14.61 2.10
CA LEU A 523 5.57 14.64 3.24
C LEU A 523 5.72 13.42 4.16
N PHE A 524 5.88 12.23 3.58
CA PHE A 524 6.12 11.01 4.34
C PHE A 524 7.43 11.08 5.13
N LEU A 525 8.51 11.58 4.53
CA LEU A 525 9.78 11.81 5.21
C LEU A 525 9.65 12.86 6.33
N ALA A 526 8.96 13.97 6.08
CA ALA A 526 8.72 15.00 7.09
C ALA A 526 7.95 14.44 8.31
N LEU A 527 6.93 13.61 8.08
CA LEU A 527 6.18 12.95 9.17
C LEU A 527 7.03 11.95 9.95
N LEU A 528 7.85 11.15 9.26
CA LEU A 528 8.75 10.19 9.89
C LEU A 528 9.79 10.90 10.78
N ASN A 529 10.37 12.01 10.30
CA ASN A 529 11.32 12.81 11.06
C ASN A 529 10.68 13.55 12.23
N LYS A 530 9.42 13.97 12.10
CA LYS A 530 8.69 14.68 13.17
C LYS A 530 8.17 13.75 14.27
N TYR A 531 7.78 12.52 13.91
CA TYR A 531 7.18 11.57 14.83
C TYR A 531 7.88 10.20 14.83
N PRO A 532 9.22 10.13 14.99
CA PRO A 532 9.99 8.89 14.83
C PRO A 532 9.67 7.82 15.89
N THR A 533 9.05 8.21 17.00
CA THR A 533 8.64 7.30 18.08
C THR A 533 7.15 6.96 18.08
N LYS A 534 6.35 7.58 17.19
CA LYS A 534 4.91 7.29 17.08
C LYS A 534 4.70 6.04 16.21
N GLN A 535 4.81 4.87 16.84
CA GLN A 535 4.78 3.56 16.18
C GLN A 535 3.61 3.37 15.20
N ASP A 536 2.38 3.74 15.61
CA ASP A 536 1.18 3.55 14.80
C ASP A 536 1.15 4.41 13.52
N LEU A 537 1.89 5.52 13.50
CA LEU A 537 2.10 6.37 12.33
C LEU A 537 3.28 5.86 11.50
N VAL A 538 4.44 5.64 12.13
CA VAL A 538 5.67 5.19 11.46
C VAL A 538 5.42 3.91 10.65
N ILE A 539 4.79 2.91 11.27
CA ILE A 539 4.48 1.63 10.62
C ILE A 539 3.63 1.80 9.35
N ARG A 540 2.67 2.74 9.36
CA ARG A 540 1.77 3.02 8.23
C ARG A 540 2.52 3.70 7.10
N ILE A 541 3.35 4.69 7.42
CA ILE A 541 4.14 5.42 6.42
C ILE A 541 5.15 4.48 5.74
N ILE A 542 5.89 3.68 6.52
CA ILE A 542 6.83 2.71 5.97
C ILE A 542 6.11 1.64 5.15
N PHE A 543 4.93 1.18 5.58
CA PHE A 543 4.11 0.27 4.78
C PHE A 543 3.70 0.87 3.44
N ILE A 544 3.29 2.15 3.41
CA ILE A 544 2.98 2.87 2.17
C ILE A 544 4.22 2.89 1.26
N LEU A 545 5.37 3.34 1.75
CA LEU A 545 6.63 3.38 0.98
C LEU A 545 7.03 1.98 0.46
N GLY A 546 6.81 0.94 1.26
CA GLY A 546 7.08 -0.45 0.88
C GLY A 546 6.16 -0.94 -0.24
N ASN A 547 4.92 -0.44 -0.32
CA ASN A 547 4.01 -0.72 -1.43
C ASN A 547 4.39 0.06 -2.68
N LEU A 548 4.66 1.37 -2.56
CA LEU A 548 5.04 2.21 -3.69
C LEU A 548 6.31 1.69 -4.39
N THR A 549 7.31 1.25 -3.61
CA THR A 549 8.60 0.77 -4.14
C THR A 549 8.58 -0.69 -4.61
N ALA A 550 7.48 -1.43 -4.40
CA ALA A 550 7.45 -2.88 -4.65
C ALA A 550 7.58 -3.25 -6.14
N LYS A 551 6.87 -2.55 -7.03
CA LYS A 551 6.83 -2.87 -8.47
C LYS A 551 7.01 -1.66 -9.40
N ASN A 552 7.40 -0.51 -8.86
CA ASN A 552 7.56 0.72 -9.63
C ASN A 552 9.01 1.23 -9.52
N ASN A 553 9.76 1.18 -10.62
CA ASN A 553 11.15 1.66 -10.66
C ASN A 553 11.25 3.18 -10.48
N GLN A 554 10.32 3.94 -11.07
CA GLN A 554 10.26 5.38 -10.92
C GLN A 554 10.01 5.77 -9.45
N ALA A 555 9.13 5.04 -8.74
CA ALA A 555 8.90 5.26 -7.31
C ALA A 555 10.16 5.00 -6.47
N ARG A 556 10.98 4.00 -6.84
CA ARG A 556 12.26 3.71 -6.16
C ARG A 556 13.25 4.84 -6.36
N GLU A 557 13.36 5.35 -7.58
CA GLU A 557 14.24 6.46 -7.93
C GLU A 557 13.80 7.76 -7.27
N GLN A 558 12.52 8.15 -7.40
CA GLN A 558 11.96 9.34 -6.78
C GLN A 558 12.15 9.34 -5.26
N PHE A 559 11.81 8.24 -4.57
CA PHE A 559 12.03 8.16 -3.13
C PHE A 559 13.51 8.29 -2.75
N PHE A 560 14.41 7.70 -3.53
CA PHE A 560 15.85 7.79 -3.28
C PHE A 560 16.39 9.21 -3.51
N GLU A 561 15.90 9.91 -4.52
CA GLU A 561 16.29 11.29 -4.84
C GLU A 561 15.75 12.32 -3.84
N GLU A 562 14.69 12.01 -3.09
CA GLU A 562 14.20 12.89 -2.04
C GLU A 562 15.28 13.13 -0.96
N GLN A 563 15.51 14.41 -0.66
CA GLN A 563 16.57 14.84 0.25
C GLN A 563 16.41 14.22 1.65
N GLY A 564 17.47 13.55 2.12
CA GLY A 564 17.50 12.93 3.44
C GLY A 564 16.70 11.63 3.57
N SER A 565 16.18 11.07 2.47
CA SER A 565 15.39 9.83 2.47
C SER A 565 16.12 8.67 3.17
N ILE A 566 17.37 8.43 2.77
CA ILE A 566 18.21 7.36 3.31
C ILE A 566 18.62 7.63 4.76
N ASP A 567 18.92 8.89 5.10
CA ASP A 567 19.25 9.27 6.48
C ASP A 567 18.08 9.04 7.43
N THR A 568 16.85 9.36 6.99
CA THR A 568 15.62 9.06 7.75
C THR A 568 15.43 7.55 7.93
N LEU A 569 15.66 6.73 6.90
CA LEU A 569 15.58 5.27 7.04
C LEU A 569 16.62 4.73 8.02
N ILE A 570 17.87 5.23 7.98
CA ILE A 570 18.94 4.84 8.90
C ILE A 570 18.57 5.21 10.34
N ALA A 571 18.12 6.44 10.57
CA ALA A 571 17.75 6.93 11.90
C ALA A 571 16.60 6.11 12.52
N LEU A 572 15.58 5.78 11.72
CA LEU A 572 14.48 4.92 12.16
C LEU A 572 14.96 3.49 12.44
N PHE A 573 15.78 2.92 11.55
CA PHE A 573 16.32 1.58 11.74
C PHE A 573 17.09 1.50 13.07
N GLN A 574 18.02 2.43 13.33
CA GLN A 574 18.73 2.52 14.61
C GLN A 574 17.78 2.63 15.80
N THR A 575 16.83 3.58 15.74
CA THR A 575 15.87 3.85 16.83
C THR A 575 15.04 2.62 17.20
N TYR A 576 14.62 1.83 16.21
CA TYR A 576 13.79 0.65 16.45
C TYR A 576 14.61 -0.60 16.76
N LEU A 577 15.82 -0.73 16.21
CA LEU A 577 16.74 -1.81 16.55
C LEU A 577 17.21 -1.75 18.01
N GLU A 578 17.44 -0.55 18.55
CA GLU A 578 17.74 -0.36 19.98
C GLU A 578 16.60 -0.80 20.92
N LYS A 579 15.36 -0.81 20.42
CA LYS A 579 14.18 -1.26 21.17
C LYS A 579 13.94 -2.76 21.07
N VAL A 580 14.65 -3.45 20.17
CA VAL A 580 14.56 -4.90 20.04
C VAL A 580 15.30 -5.54 21.22
N PRO A 581 14.65 -6.43 21.99
CA PRO A 581 15.32 -7.09 23.12
C PRO A 581 16.50 -7.94 22.63
N ASN A 582 17.70 -7.63 23.12
CA ASN A 582 18.89 -8.48 22.91
C ASN A 582 18.81 -9.72 23.80
N HIS A 583 18.86 -10.91 23.20
CA HIS A 583 18.69 -12.19 23.89
C HIS A 583 19.83 -12.61 24.83
N LYS A 584 20.81 -11.74 25.13
CA LYS A 584 21.85 -12.04 26.14
C LYS A 584 21.29 -12.20 27.57
N VAL A 585 20.00 -11.96 27.81
CA VAL A 585 19.35 -12.08 29.12
C VAL A 585 18.09 -12.95 29.03
N TRP A 586 18.23 -14.21 28.63
CA TRP A 586 17.19 -15.21 28.82
C TRP A 586 17.78 -16.30 29.70
N LYS A 587 17.34 -16.34 30.96
CA LYS A 587 17.62 -17.47 31.85
C LYS A 587 16.92 -18.70 31.27
N ASP A 588 17.66 -19.80 31.17
CA ASP A 588 17.18 -21.11 30.76
C ASP A 588 15.76 -21.40 31.28
N GLY A 589 14.87 -21.87 30.41
CA GLY A 589 13.73 -22.68 30.84
C GLY A 589 12.34 -22.36 30.28
N GLU A 590 12.13 -21.32 29.48
CA GLU A 590 10.80 -21.06 28.88
C GLU A 590 10.85 -20.98 27.36
N ILE A 591 10.78 -22.15 26.71
CA ILE A 591 10.36 -22.26 25.31
C ILE A 591 8.92 -21.76 25.24
N LYS A 592 8.72 -20.52 24.79
CA LYS A 592 7.39 -19.94 24.54
C LYS A 592 7.19 -19.85 23.04
N ASN A 593 6.14 -20.56 22.58
CA ASN A 593 5.37 -20.44 21.33
C ASN A 593 5.76 -19.31 20.38
N LEU A 594 5.76 -19.60 19.05
CA LEU A 594 5.94 -18.63 17.95
C LEU A 594 5.48 -17.24 18.37
N ARG A 595 6.45 -16.38 18.65
CA ARG A 595 6.16 -15.05 19.15
C ARG A 595 5.80 -14.21 17.94
N HIS A 596 4.59 -13.67 17.94
CA HIS A 596 4.26 -12.56 17.06
C HIS A 596 5.35 -11.48 17.21
N PRO A 597 5.85 -10.91 16.11
CA PRO A 597 6.82 -9.83 16.16
C PRO A 597 6.34 -8.71 17.10
N SER A 598 7.23 -8.22 17.95
CA SER A 598 6.96 -6.99 18.69
C SER A 598 6.71 -5.83 17.73
N GLU A 599 6.05 -4.77 18.19
CA GLU A 599 5.79 -3.60 17.35
C GLU A 599 7.07 -2.97 16.77
N ALA A 600 8.20 -3.07 17.48
CA ALA A 600 9.49 -2.63 16.98
C ALA A 600 10.02 -3.55 15.87
N GLU A 601 9.93 -4.87 16.06
CA GLU A 601 10.29 -5.85 15.02
C GLU A 601 9.41 -5.68 13.78
N ASP A 602 8.11 -5.44 13.94
CA ASP A 602 7.19 -5.25 12.81
C ASP A 602 7.48 -3.97 11.99
N ILE A 603 7.92 -2.90 12.67
CA ILE A 603 8.41 -1.69 12.00
C ILE A 603 9.72 -1.98 11.25
N LEU A 604 10.66 -2.71 11.86
CA LEU A 604 11.93 -3.07 11.23
C LEU A 604 11.73 -3.97 10.00
N ILE A 605 10.85 -4.97 10.10
CA ILE A 605 10.45 -5.82 8.98
C ILE A 605 10.00 -4.97 7.79
N LYS A 606 9.08 -4.03 8.03
CA LYS A 606 8.54 -3.14 6.99
C LYS A 606 9.58 -2.15 6.48
N LEU A 607 10.49 -1.69 7.34
CA LEU A 607 11.57 -0.77 6.97
C LEU A 607 12.59 -1.47 6.07
N ILE A 608 13.04 -2.66 6.47
CA ILE A 608 13.97 -3.49 5.69
C ILE A 608 13.34 -3.86 4.35
N ARG A 609 12.03 -4.13 4.32
CA ARG A 609 11.28 -4.31 3.06
C ARG A 609 11.42 -3.10 2.11
N VAL A 610 11.33 -1.86 2.61
CA VAL A 610 11.57 -0.66 1.77
C VAL A 610 13.00 -0.70 1.20
N ILE A 611 14.00 -0.95 2.05
CA ILE A 611 15.41 -1.02 1.63
C ILE A 611 15.62 -2.14 0.59
N ALA A 612 15.04 -3.32 0.81
CA ALA A 612 15.11 -4.45 -0.12
C ALA A 612 14.54 -4.08 -1.50
N ASN A 613 13.38 -3.42 -1.52
CA ASN A 613 12.72 -3.00 -2.75
C ASN A 613 13.51 -1.92 -3.48
N LEU A 614 14.07 -0.94 -2.76
CA LEU A 614 14.99 0.06 -3.33
C LEU A 614 16.24 -0.59 -3.92
N SER A 615 16.75 -1.62 -3.27
CA SER A 615 17.97 -2.34 -3.67
C SER A 615 17.82 -3.11 -4.99
N ILE A 616 16.61 -3.24 -5.55
CA ILE A 616 16.39 -3.88 -6.86
C ILE A 616 16.73 -2.93 -8.01
N HIS A 617 16.62 -1.62 -7.79
CA HIS A 617 16.90 -0.64 -8.84
C HIS A 617 18.42 -0.51 -9.06
N PRO A 618 18.94 -0.61 -10.30
CA PRO A 618 20.39 -0.71 -10.52
C PRO A 618 21.23 0.43 -9.92
N ASN A 619 20.79 1.67 -10.09
CA ASN A 619 21.51 2.85 -9.57
C ASN A 619 21.38 2.98 -8.05
N VAL A 620 20.17 2.77 -7.53
CA VAL A 620 19.87 2.91 -6.11
C VAL A 620 20.52 1.78 -5.32
N GLY A 621 20.35 0.53 -5.74
CA GLY A 621 20.96 -0.64 -5.13
C GLY A 621 22.49 -0.60 -5.15
N SER A 622 23.10 -0.15 -6.24
CA SER A 622 24.54 0.10 -6.29
C SER A 622 24.98 1.13 -5.25
N SER A 623 24.23 2.23 -5.08
CA SER A 623 24.51 3.24 -4.06
C SER A 623 24.34 2.67 -2.63
N LEU A 624 23.26 1.93 -2.38
CA LEU A 624 22.98 1.32 -1.08
C LEU A 624 24.04 0.26 -0.70
N ALA A 625 24.61 -0.47 -1.67
CA ALA A 625 25.68 -1.43 -1.42
C ALA A 625 26.99 -0.78 -0.92
N THR A 626 27.17 0.53 -1.17
CA THR A 626 28.29 1.33 -0.64
C THR A 626 27.97 2.05 0.69
N ASN A 627 26.72 1.99 1.15
CA ASN A 627 26.28 2.65 2.36
C ASN A 627 26.65 1.82 3.60
N HIS A 628 27.63 2.30 4.37
CA HIS A 628 28.16 1.61 5.54
C HIS A 628 27.12 1.43 6.65
N HIS A 629 26.25 2.41 6.86
CA HIS A 629 25.27 2.37 7.94
C HIS A 629 24.18 1.32 7.69
N ILE A 630 23.61 1.29 6.47
CA ILE A 630 22.57 0.31 6.12
C ILE A 630 23.13 -1.11 6.22
N VAL A 631 24.29 -1.37 5.62
CA VAL A 631 24.88 -2.72 5.64
C VAL A 631 25.25 -3.14 7.07
N ALA A 632 25.80 -2.24 7.88
CA ALA A 632 26.09 -2.52 9.28
C ALA A 632 24.82 -2.87 10.07
N LEU A 633 23.73 -2.12 9.89
CA LEU A 633 22.45 -2.39 10.57
C LEU A 633 21.85 -3.74 10.18
N LEU A 634 21.90 -4.11 8.89
CA LEU A 634 21.46 -5.43 8.42
C LEU A 634 22.30 -6.56 9.03
N ILE A 635 23.62 -6.39 9.10
CA ILE A 635 24.52 -7.33 9.77
C ILE A 635 24.18 -7.43 11.25
N THR A 636 23.94 -6.31 11.94
CA THR A 636 23.56 -6.31 13.36
C THR A 636 22.26 -7.06 13.61
N VAL A 637 21.27 -6.97 12.72
CA VAL A 637 20.04 -7.80 12.81
C VAL A 637 20.39 -9.28 12.79
N LEU A 638 21.25 -9.73 11.87
CA LEU A 638 21.69 -11.13 11.79
C LEU A 638 22.57 -11.57 12.98
N GLU A 639 23.23 -10.64 13.65
CA GLU A 639 24.01 -10.90 14.85
C GLU A 639 23.15 -11.03 16.11
N CYS A 640 22.08 -10.24 16.20
CA CYS A 640 21.26 -10.14 17.42
C CYS A 640 19.99 -10.99 17.41
N LYS A 641 19.55 -11.48 16.24
CA LYS A 641 18.32 -12.27 16.08
C LYS A 641 18.57 -13.57 15.34
N SER A 642 17.98 -14.65 15.87
CA SER A 642 17.91 -15.94 15.17
C SER A 642 16.59 -16.08 14.40
N VAL A 643 16.55 -17.00 13.44
CA VAL A 643 15.36 -17.26 12.63
C VAL A 643 14.22 -17.86 13.46
N GLU A 644 14.55 -18.60 14.51
CA GLU A 644 13.60 -19.17 15.46
C GLU A 644 12.94 -18.10 16.34
N GLU A 645 13.61 -16.96 16.55
CA GLU A 645 13.09 -15.84 17.34
C GLU A 645 12.17 -14.94 16.52
N CYS A 646 12.60 -14.57 15.31
CA CYS A 646 11.84 -13.70 14.42
C CYS A 646 12.19 -13.99 12.95
N GLU A 647 11.55 -15.04 12.42
CA GLU A 647 11.76 -15.54 11.05
C GLU A 647 11.69 -14.42 10.00
N GLU A 648 10.59 -13.66 10.00
CA GLU A 648 10.32 -12.61 9.01
C GLU A 648 11.39 -11.50 9.01
N LEU A 649 11.87 -11.09 10.19
CA LEU A 649 12.89 -10.06 10.31
C LEU A 649 14.24 -10.54 9.75
N VAL A 650 14.65 -11.76 10.12
CA VAL A 650 15.92 -12.35 9.69
C VAL A 650 15.90 -12.63 8.19
N ILE A 651 14.83 -13.24 7.67
CA ILE A 651 14.69 -13.53 6.24
C ILE A 651 14.71 -12.23 5.42
N ASN A 652 14.00 -11.19 5.85
CA ASN A 652 14.04 -9.89 5.16
C ASN A 652 15.44 -9.26 5.14
N ALA A 653 16.19 -9.40 6.23
CA ALA A 653 17.57 -8.90 6.28
C ALA A 653 18.48 -9.67 5.30
N ILE A 654 18.35 -11.00 5.22
CA ILE A 654 19.11 -11.82 4.26
C ILE A 654 18.69 -11.52 2.82
N ALA A 655 17.39 -11.40 2.53
CA ALA A 655 16.88 -11.04 1.21
C ALA A 655 17.40 -9.65 0.76
N THR A 656 17.51 -8.70 1.70
CA THR A 656 18.11 -7.39 1.42
C THR A 656 19.59 -7.51 1.12
N ILE A 657 20.34 -8.31 1.90
CA ILE A 657 21.76 -8.60 1.64
C ILE A 657 21.93 -9.31 0.29
N ASN A 658 21.03 -10.22 -0.08
CA ASN A 658 21.02 -10.87 -1.39
C ASN A 658 20.94 -9.82 -2.51
N ASN A 659 19.94 -8.93 -2.46
CA ASN A 659 19.79 -7.84 -3.43
C ASN A 659 21.03 -6.95 -3.50
N LEU A 660 21.63 -6.59 -2.37
CA LEU A 660 22.82 -5.73 -2.32
C LEU A 660 24.09 -6.45 -2.80
N SER A 661 24.22 -7.75 -2.51
CA SER A 661 25.38 -8.57 -2.86
C SER A 661 25.52 -8.81 -4.37
N PHE A 662 24.45 -8.61 -5.14
CA PHE A 662 24.48 -8.64 -6.60
C PHE A 662 25.39 -7.56 -7.19
N TYR A 663 25.47 -6.38 -6.56
CA TYR A 663 26.21 -5.24 -7.10
C TYR A 663 27.72 -5.34 -6.82
N GLN A 664 28.49 -5.56 -7.88
CA GLN A 664 29.96 -5.61 -7.84
C GLN A 664 30.57 -4.22 -8.06
N VAL A 665 30.22 -3.26 -7.21
CA VAL A 665 30.73 -1.89 -7.27
C VAL A 665 31.98 -1.70 -6.41
N LYS A 666 32.80 -0.73 -6.78
CA LYS A 666 33.95 -0.30 -5.95
C LYS A 666 33.44 0.22 -4.61
N ASN A 667 34.17 -0.05 -3.53
CA ASN A 667 33.81 0.32 -2.15
C ASN A 667 32.48 -0.30 -1.65
N SER A 668 32.08 -1.45 -2.21
CA SER A 668 30.95 -2.21 -1.69
C SER A 668 31.26 -2.73 -0.29
N VAL A 669 30.45 -2.30 0.68
CA VAL A 669 30.60 -2.70 2.09
C VAL A 669 30.28 -4.19 2.26
N ILE A 670 29.39 -4.73 1.40
CA ILE A 670 29.11 -6.17 1.33
C ILE A 670 30.38 -6.94 0.95
N GLN A 671 31.17 -6.44 -0.01
CA GLN A 671 32.42 -7.09 -0.43
C GLN A 671 33.53 -6.98 0.63
N GLU A 672 33.55 -5.90 1.41
CA GLU A 672 34.45 -5.75 2.56
C GLU A 672 34.09 -6.70 3.71
N LYS A 673 32.80 -6.89 3.98
CA LYS A 673 32.27 -7.72 5.08
C LYS A 673 31.90 -9.15 4.66
N LYS A 674 32.19 -9.56 3.44
CA LYS A 674 31.74 -10.82 2.82
C LYS A 674 32.01 -12.07 3.67
N LEU A 675 33.18 -12.17 4.32
CA LEU A 675 33.53 -13.32 5.16
C LEU A 675 32.68 -13.38 6.43
N HIS A 676 32.44 -12.23 7.06
CA HIS A 676 31.58 -12.12 8.24
C HIS A 676 30.12 -12.46 7.89
N ILE A 677 29.63 -11.95 6.76
CA ILE A 677 28.30 -12.29 6.25
C ILE A 677 28.21 -13.81 6.01
N ALA A 678 29.20 -14.42 5.35
CA ALA A 678 29.23 -15.86 5.12
C ALA A 678 29.23 -16.68 6.43
N GLU A 679 29.91 -16.21 7.47
CA GLU A 679 29.90 -16.84 8.79
C GLU A 679 28.51 -16.78 9.47
N LEU A 680 27.82 -15.64 9.35
CA LEU A 680 26.44 -15.50 9.86
C LEU A 680 25.47 -16.40 9.10
N LEU A 681 25.58 -16.47 7.76
CA LEU A 681 24.71 -17.30 6.93
C LEU A 681 24.93 -18.81 7.14
N LEU A 682 26.10 -19.23 7.62
CA LEU A 682 26.32 -20.62 7.97
C LEU A 682 25.32 -21.09 9.05
N LYS A 683 24.94 -20.22 10.00
CA LYS A 683 23.92 -20.54 11.01
C LYS A 683 22.56 -20.77 10.36
N MET A 684 22.19 -19.94 9.38
CA MET A 684 20.93 -20.07 8.66
C MET A 684 20.84 -21.39 7.88
N LEU A 685 21.94 -21.83 7.24
CA LEU A 685 22.01 -23.12 6.53
C LEU A 685 21.83 -24.34 7.45
N MET A 686 22.05 -24.19 8.76
CA MET A 686 21.90 -25.26 9.75
C MET A 686 20.50 -25.26 10.39
N SER A 687 19.64 -24.30 10.05
CA SER A 687 18.27 -24.23 10.54
C SER A 687 17.36 -25.21 9.79
N SER A 688 16.13 -25.38 10.27
CA SER A 688 15.08 -26.12 9.56
C SER A 688 14.19 -25.23 8.66
N HIS A 689 14.51 -23.94 8.53
CA HIS A 689 13.67 -22.96 7.83
C HIS A 689 14.04 -22.88 6.35
N MET A 690 13.26 -23.51 5.48
CA MET A 690 13.56 -23.60 4.04
C MET A 690 13.64 -22.26 3.33
N ASP A 691 12.80 -21.29 3.68
CA ASP A 691 12.83 -19.95 3.08
C ASP A 691 14.11 -19.19 3.48
N GLY A 692 14.51 -19.30 4.74
CA GLY A 692 15.77 -18.76 5.22
C GLY A 692 17.00 -19.42 4.58
N ILE A 693 16.97 -20.75 4.40
CA ILE A 693 18.00 -21.50 3.66
C ILE A 693 18.06 -20.99 2.22
N LEU A 694 16.92 -20.87 1.54
CA LEU A 694 16.85 -20.40 0.15
C LEU A 694 17.45 -18.99 0.01
N GLU A 695 17.13 -18.06 0.90
CA GLU A 695 17.73 -16.72 0.85
C GLU A 695 19.24 -16.76 1.16
N ALA A 696 19.69 -17.59 2.11
CA ALA A 696 21.10 -17.73 2.41
C ALA A 696 21.90 -18.30 1.22
N ILE A 697 21.39 -19.33 0.54
CA ILE A 697 22.06 -19.89 -0.64
C ILE A 697 22.09 -18.91 -1.81
N ARG A 698 21.09 -18.04 -1.96
CA ARG A 698 21.11 -16.95 -2.96
C ARG A 698 22.24 -15.96 -2.69
N VAL A 699 22.44 -15.57 -1.43
CA VAL A 699 23.59 -14.73 -1.05
C VAL A 699 24.91 -15.46 -1.33
N PHE A 700 25.05 -16.74 -0.97
CA PHE A 700 26.23 -17.52 -1.33
C PHE A 700 26.45 -17.60 -2.85
N GLY A 701 25.38 -17.68 -3.64
CA GLY A 701 25.43 -17.64 -5.11
C GLY A 701 26.08 -16.35 -5.63
N ASN A 702 25.71 -15.20 -5.07
CA ASN A 702 26.32 -13.91 -5.43
C ASN A 702 27.77 -13.80 -4.91
N LEU A 703 28.01 -14.15 -3.64
CA LEU A 703 29.32 -14.00 -3.00
C LEU A 703 30.38 -15.00 -3.50
N SER A 704 29.98 -16.18 -3.97
CA SER A 704 30.87 -17.22 -4.51
C SER A 704 31.52 -16.86 -5.86
N GLN A 705 31.26 -15.67 -6.40
CA GLN A 705 32.08 -15.11 -7.48
C GLN A 705 33.45 -14.64 -6.97
N ASN A 706 33.61 -14.49 -5.65
CA ASN A 706 34.87 -14.10 -5.02
C ASN A 706 35.68 -15.32 -4.54
N HIS A 707 36.97 -15.36 -4.89
CA HIS A 707 37.86 -16.48 -4.53
C HIS A 707 38.00 -16.72 -3.02
N GLU A 708 37.96 -15.68 -2.17
CA GLU A 708 38.03 -15.82 -0.72
C GLU A 708 36.79 -16.55 -0.17
N ILE A 709 35.61 -16.26 -0.72
CA ILE A 709 34.36 -16.92 -0.34
C ILE A 709 34.34 -18.35 -0.84
N CYS A 710 34.83 -18.62 -2.05
CA CYS A 710 34.99 -20.01 -2.49
C CYS A 710 35.91 -20.81 -1.56
N ASN A 711 37.04 -20.22 -1.13
CA ASN A 711 37.91 -20.87 -0.14
C ASN A 711 37.18 -21.14 1.18
N PHE A 712 36.40 -20.17 1.67
CA PHE A 712 35.56 -20.36 2.86
C PHE A 712 34.57 -21.51 2.69
N ILE A 713 33.86 -21.58 1.56
CA ILE A 713 32.88 -22.64 1.25
C ILE A 713 33.54 -24.02 1.27
N ILE A 714 34.73 -24.16 0.70
CA ILE A 714 35.51 -25.41 0.71
C ILE A 714 35.96 -25.74 2.13
N GLN A 715 36.61 -24.80 2.83
CA GLN A 715 37.17 -25.02 4.17
C GLN A 715 36.10 -25.37 5.21
N ARG A 716 34.92 -24.75 5.13
CA ARG A 716 33.78 -25.00 6.01
C ARG A 716 32.86 -26.13 5.52
N LYS A 717 33.21 -26.80 4.41
CA LYS A 717 32.42 -27.87 3.80
C LYS A 717 30.98 -27.48 3.45
N VAL A 718 30.74 -26.19 3.19
CA VAL A 718 29.42 -25.67 2.78
C VAL A 718 28.98 -26.28 1.45
N TYR A 719 29.93 -26.66 0.58
CA TYR A 719 29.62 -27.36 -0.68
C TYR A 719 28.85 -28.67 -0.48
N LYS A 720 29.05 -29.39 0.64
CA LYS A 720 28.29 -30.61 0.94
C LYS A 720 26.80 -30.31 1.16
N PHE A 721 26.49 -29.18 1.81
CA PHE A 721 25.12 -28.71 1.95
C PHE A 721 24.52 -28.37 0.59
N MET A 722 25.27 -27.69 -0.28
CA MET A 722 24.79 -27.38 -1.65
C MET A 722 24.47 -28.65 -2.44
N ILE A 723 25.30 -29.69 -2.33
CA ILE A 723 25.06 -30.99 -2.96
C ILE A 723 23.81 -31.66 -2.38
N ALA A 724 23.65 -31.66 -1.05
CA ALA A 724 22.46 -32.21 -0.41
C ALA A 724 21.17 -31.47 -0.82
N LEU A 725 21.24 -30.15 -0.98
CA LEU A 725 20.11 -29.32 -1.41
C LEU A 725 19.66 -29.58 -2.85
N LEU A 726 20.45 -30.28 -3.68
CA LEU A 726 19.99 -30.70 -5.01
C LEU A 726 18.86 -31.74 -4.93
N ASP A 727 18.75 -32.50 -3.83
CA ASP A 727 17.62 -33.40 -3.58
C ASP A 727 16.37 -32.67 -3.06
N ALA A 728 16.48 -31.37 -2.76
CA ALA A 728 15.32 -30.59 -2.39
C ALA A 728 14.37 -30.65 -3.59
N LYS A 729 13.16 -31.18 -3.42
CA LYS A 729 12.14 -31.25 -4.48
C LYS A 729 11.55 -29.86 -4.76
N HIS A 730 12.40 -28.85 -4.82
CA HIS A 730 12.09 -27.43 -4.90
C HIS A 730 13.05 -26.74 -5.87
N GLN A 731 12.54 -26.41 -7.05
CA GLN A 731 13.29 -25.88 -8.19
C GLN A 731 14.20 -24.67 -7.84
N ASP A 732 13.71 -23.70 -7.07
CA ASP A 732 14.50 -22.51 -6.71
C ASP A 732 15.65 -22.81 -5.75
N VAL A 733 15.52 -23.85 -4.92
CA VAL A 733 16.58 -24.32 -4.02
C VAL A 733 17.67 -24.99 -4.85
N CYS A 734 17.28 -25.93 -5.73
CA CYS A 734 18.19 -26.59 -6.66
C CYS A 734 18.94 -25.60 -7.53
N PHE A 735 18.26 -24.59 -8.09
CA PHE A 735 18.87 -23.55 -8.91
C PHE A 735 19.91 -22.75 -8.16
N SER A 736 19.58 -22.27 -6.97
CA SER A 736 20.50 -21.45 -6.20
C SER A 736 21.70 -22.27 -5.71
N ALA A 737 21.49 -23.51 -5.26
CA ALA A 737 22.56 -24.42 -4.86
C ALA A 737 23.47 -24.80 -6.05
N CYS A 738 22.89 -25.13 -7.20
CA CYS A 738 23.63 -25.41 -8.43
C CYS A 738 24.44 -24.20 -8.89
N GLY A 739 23.93 -22.98 -8.71
CA GLY A 739 24.67 -21.75 -9.01
C GLY A 739 25.95 -21.59 -8.19
N VAL A 740 25.90 -21.92 -6.90
CA VAL A 740 27.09 -21.96 -6.04
C VAL A 740 28.09 -23.02 -6.53
N LEU A 741 27.62 -24.24 -6.85
CA LEU A 741 28.46 -25.32 -7.36
C LEU A 741 29.10 -24.96 -8.71
N LEU A 742 28.37 -24.29 -9.61
CA LEU A 742 28.91 -23.79 -10.87
C LEU A 742 30.10 -22.84 -10.59
N ASN A 743 29.93 -21.87 -9.70
CA ASN A 743 30.97 -20.91 -9.36
C ASN A 743 32.21 -21.57 -8.73
N LEU A 744 32.03 -22.62 -7.92
CA LEU A 744 33.16 -23.37 -7.36
C LEU A 744 33.94 -24.16 -8.42
N THR A 745 33.24 -24.75 -9.38
CA THR A 745 33.82 -25.64 -10.41
C THR A 745 34.52 -24.90 -11.55
N VAL A 746 34.40 -23.57 -11.58
CA VAL A 746 35.25 -22.66 -12.37
C VAL A 746 36.72 -22.98 -12.14
N ASP A 747 37.11 -23.20 -10.87
CA ASP A 747 38.47 -23.57 -10.48
C ASP A 747 38.71 -25.08 -10.69
N LYS A 748 39.70 -25.40 -11.54
CA LYS A 748 40.10 -26.77 -11.87
C LYS A 748 40.41 -27.61 -10.63
N SER A 749 41.03 -27.01 -9.61
CA SER A 749 41.43 -27.71 -8.39
C SER A 749 40.26 -28.15 -7.50
N ARG A 750 39.07 -27.57 -7.71
CA ARG A 750 37.89 -27.80 -6.86
C ARG A 750 36.83 -28.70 -7.49
N ARG A 751 37.00 -29.11 -8.75
CA ARG A 751 36.00 -29.90 -9.47
C ARG A 751 35.70 -31.25 -8.83
N SER A 752 36.68 -31.84 -8.13
CA SER A 752 36.54 -33.11 -7.43
C SER A 752 35.48 -33.09 -6.32
N ILE A 753 35.05 -31.92 -5.84
CA ILE A 753 33.98 -31.84 -4.82
C ILE A 753 32.66 -32.46 -5.30
N LEU A 754 32.41 -32.49 -6.61
CA LEU A 754 31.20 -33.10 -7.16
C LEU A 754 31.19 -34.62 -7.07
N ASN A 755 32.34 -35.26 -6.85
CA ASN A 755 32.44 -36.70 -6.61
C ASN A 755 32.01 -37.09 -5.18
N GLU A 756 31.93 -36.12 -4.28
CA GLU A 756 31.47 -36.37 -2.91
C GLU A 756 29.93 -36.43 -2.84
N GLU A 757 29.41 -37.22 -1.90
CA GLU A 757 27.97 -37.32 -1.59
C GLU A 757 27.07 -37.62 -2.81
N GLY A 758 27.61 -38.22 -3.88
CA GLY A 758 26.88 -38.50 -5.12
C GLY A 758 26.48 -37.24 -5.91
N GLY A 759 27.25 -36.14 -5.82
CA GLY A 759 26.91 -34.86 -6.42
C GLY A 759 26.62 -34.90 -7.93
N ILE A 760 27.38 -35.67 -8.70
CA ILE A 760 27.13 -35.88 -10.15
C ILE A 760 25.75 -36.49 -10.38
N LYS A 761 25.45 -37.61 -9.71
CA LYS A 761 24.16 -38.29 -9.83
C LYS A 761 23.00 -37.36 -9.45
N LYS A 762 23.14 -36.60 -8.36
CA LYS A 762 22.13 -35.61 -7.93
C LYS A 762 21.90 -34.51 -8.96
N LEU A 763 22.95 -34.03 -9.62
CA LEU A 763 22.82 -33.07 -10.72
C LEU A 763 22.05 -33.68 -11.91
N ILE A 764 22.33 -34.94 -12.26
CA ILE A 764 21.64 -35.66 -13.35
C ILE A 764 20.17 -35.92 -12.99
N ASP A 765 19.90 -36.34 -11.75
CA ASP A 765 18.53 -36.55 -11.26
C ASP A 765 17.75 -35.21 -11.22
N CYS A 766 18.39 -34.11 -10.79
CA CYS A 766 17.82 -32.77 -10.83
C CYS A 766 17.50 -32.31 -12.27
N LEU A 767 18.38 -32.62 -13.24
CA LEU A 767 18.12 -32.36 -14.66
C LEU A 767 16.93 -33.18 -15.17
N ARG A 768 16.80 -34.44 -14.76
CA ARG A 768 15.66 -35.29 -15.10
C ARG A 768 14.35 -34.72 -14.55
N ASP A 769 14.36 -34.31 -13.29
CA ASP A 769 13.15 -33.89 -12.57
C ASP A 769 12.64 -32.51 -12.99
N PHE A 770 13.55 -31.55 -13.22
CA PHE A 770 13.19 -30.15 -13.49
C PHE A 770 13.53 -29.67 -14.90
N GLY A 771 14.32 -30.41 -15.68
CA GLY A 771 14.74 -30.00 -17.02
C GLY A 771 13.58 -29.58 -17.94
N PRO A 772 12.52 -30.40 -18.08
CA PRO A 772 11.38 -30.10 -18.93
C PRO A 772 10.53 -28.90 -18.49
N THR A 773 10.74 -28.36 -17.28
CA THR A 773 9.96 -27.25 -16.72
C THR A 773 10.79 -26.00 -16.41
N ASP A 774 12.12 -26.12 -16.32
CA ASP A 774 13.05 -25.02 -16.07
C ASP A 774 14.34 -25.16 -16.89
N TRP A 775 14.33 -24.60 -18.10
CA TRP A 775 15.51 -24.59 -18.97
C TRP A 775 16.68 -23.79 -18.43
N GLN A 776 16.45 -22.83 -17.52
CA GLN A 776 17.55 -22.08 -16.91
C GLN A 776 18.30 -22.96 -15.91
N LEU A 777 17.57 -23.71 -15.07
CA LEU A 777 18.15 -24.73 -14.19
C LEU A 777 18.85 -25.83 -15.01
N ALA A 778 18.21 -26.34 -16.05
CA ALA A 778 18.78 -27.35 -16.93
C ALA A 778 20.12 -26.88 -17.53
N GLY A 779 20.16 -25.63 -18.03
CA GLY A 779 21.36 -25.01 -18.55
C GLY A 779 22.46 -24.87 -17.49
N LEU A 780 22.12 -24.46 -16.28
CA LEU A 780 23.04 -24.33 -15.15
C LEU A 780 23.67 -25.67 -14.73
N ILE A 781 22.85 -26.72 -14.69
CA ILE A 781 23.31 -28.09 -14.44
C ILE A 781 24.27 -28.54 -15.54
N CYS A 782 23.93 -28.33 -16.81
CA CYS A 782 24.79 -28.68 -17.94
C CYS A 782 26.11 -27.90 -17.90
N LYS A 783 26.10 -26.61 -17.55
CA LYS A 783 27.31 -25.79 -17.37
C LYS A 783 28.20 -26.36 -16.25
N THR A 784 27.60 -26.82 -15.15
CA THR A 784 28.31 -27.40 -14.01
C THR A 784 28.95 -28.74 -14.36
N LEU A 785 28.20 -29.64 -15.01
CA LEU A 785 28.70 -30.93 -15.51
C LEU A 785 29.76 -30.75 -16.60
N TRP A 786 29.62 -29.74 -17.45
CA TRP A 786 30.63 -29.37 -18.43
C TRP A 786 31.95 -28.96 -17.77
N ASN A 787 31.91 -28.07 -16.77
CA ASN A 787 33.11 -27.66 -16.04
C ASN A 787 33.83 -28.86 -15.43
N TYR A 788 33.07 -29.77 -14.82
CA TYR A 788 33.60 -31.01 -14.26
C TYR A 788 34.33 -31.87 -15.31
N SER A 789 33.73 -32.02 -16.50
CA SER A 789 34.26 -32.87 -17.57
C SER A 789 35.53 -32.40 -18.29
N GLU A 790 35.98 -31.16 -18.08
CA GLU A 790 37.05 -30.54 -18.90
C GLU A 790 38.46 -31.15 -18.66
N ASN A 791 38.70 -31.98 -17.64
CA ASN A 791 40.07 -32.39 -17.25
C ASN A 791 40.23 -33.85 -16.78
N VAL A 792 39.31 -34.77 -17.12
CA VAL A 792 39.55 -36.19 -16.82
C VAL A 792 40.60 -36.71 -17.80
N THR A 793 41.82 -36.96 -17.29
CA THR A 793 42.94 -37.48 -18.07
C THR A 793 42.50 -38.72 -18.85
N SER A 794 42.84 -38.74 -20.13
CA SER A 794 42.24 -39.46 -21.27
C SER A 794 42.08 -40.99 -21.20
N ASN A 795 42.23 -41.63 -20.03
CA ASN A 795 42.08 -43.08 -19.87
C ASN A 795 41.03 -43.50 -18.82
N ASP A 796 40.50 -42.59 -18.00
CA ASP A 796 39.41 -42.91 -17.06
C ASP A 796 38.08 -42.27 -17.53
N PRO A 797 36.95 -43.00 -17.46
CA PRO A 797 35.66 -42.45 -17.82
C PRO A 797 35.30 -41.29 -16.88
N CYS A 798 34.93 -40.15 -17.44
CA CYS A 798 34.61 -38.94 -16.68
C CYS A 798 33.38 -39.11 -15.77
N PHE A 799 32.44 -39.97 -16.16
CA PHE A 799 31.25 -40.28 -15.40
C PHE A 799 31.22 -41.79 -15.16
N GLU A 800 30.59 -42.22 -14.07
CA GLU A 800 30.26 -43.64 -13.91
C GLU A 800 29.39 -44.09 -15.10
N ASN A 801 29.54 -45.33 -15.57
CA ASN A 801 28.91 -45.81 -16.80
C ASN A 801 27.38 -45.60 -16.80
N ASP A 802 26.73 -45.80 -15.65
CA ASP A 802 25.28 -45.63 -15.51
C ASP A 802 24.87 -44.14 -15.58
N ASP A 803 25.65 -43.26 -14.96
CA ASP A 803 25.44 -41.80 -14.99
C ASP A 803 25.68 -41.23 -16.39
N SER A 804 26.72 -41.70 -17.08
CA SER A 804 27.04 -41.31 -18.46
C SER A 804 25.90 -41.66 -19.42
N ASN A 805 25.42 -42.91 -19.37
CA ASN A 805 24.31 -43.38 -20.18
C ASN A 805 23.00 -42.63 -19.86
N GLY A 806 22.71 -42.42 -18.57
CA GLY A 806 21.54 -41.65 -18.14
C GLY A 806 21.56 -40.21 -18.64
N LEU A 807 22.72 -39.55 -18.54
CA LEU A 807 22.90 -38.17 -19.01
C LEU A 807 22.80 -38.07 -20.54
N LEU A 808 23.37 -39.02 -21.29
CA LEU A 808 23.24 -39.09 -22.75
C LEU A 808 21.77 -39.19 -23.19
N VAL A 809 21.00 -40.07 -22.56
CA VAL A 809 19.57 -40.23 -22.86
C VAL A 809 18.79 -38.95 -22.58
N LEU A 810 19.06 -38.29 -21.44
CA LEU A 810 18.40 -37.02 -21.08
C LEU A 810 18.74 -35.91 -22.08
N LEU A 811 20.01 -35.74 -22.42
CA LEU A 811 20.45 -34.70 -23.36
C LEU A 811 19.85 -34.93 -24.75
N MET A 812 19.86 -36.16 -25.28
CA MET A 812 19.22 -36.47 -26.56
C MET A 812 17.72 -36.18 -26.53
N THR A 813 17.04 -36.53 -25.45
CA THR A 813 15.60 -36.30 -25.29
C THR A 813 15.27 -34.81 -25.21
N PHE A 814 16.04 -34.04 -24.44
CA PHE A 814 15.75 -32.62 -24.20
C PHE A 814 16.29 -31.69 -25.30
N LEU A 815 17.18 -32.16 -26.17
CA LEU A 815 17.62 -31.43 -27.36
C LEU A 815 16.68 -31.59 -28.56
N ASP A 816 15.77 -32.56 -28.51
CA ASP A 816 14.68 -32.68 -29.47
C ASP A 816 13.64 -31.56 -29.24
N GLU A 817 13.39 -30.74 -30.26
CA GLU A 817 12.52 -29.58 -30.16
C GLU A 817 11.06 -29.96 -29.85
N ASP A 818 10.58 -31.04 -30.48
CA ASP A 818 9.19 -31.47 -30.33
C ASP A 818 8.95 -32.00 -28.92
N LEU A 819 9.91 -32.75 -28.35
CA LEU A 819 9.85 -33.26 -26.98
C LEU A 819 10.07 -32.16 -25.93
N ALA A 820 11.01 -31.24 -26.16
CA ALA A 820 11.28 -30.13 -25.24
C ALA A 820 10.08 -29.17 -25.10
N LEU A 821 9.33 -28.97 -26.19
CA LEU A 821 8.18 -28.05 -26.21
C LEU A 821 6.84 -28.75 -25.91
N ALA A 822 6.80 -30.09 -25.85
CA ALA A 822 5.60 -30.86 -25.55
C ALA A 822 5.00 -30.59 -24.16
N TYR A 823 5.81 -30.11 -23.20
CA TYR A 823 5.40 -29.90 -21.81
C TYR A 823 4.67 -28.57 -21.55
N SER A 824 4.51 -27.70 -22.56
CA SER A 824 3.81 -26.41 -22.43
C SER A 824 2.42 -26.41 -23.09
N PHE A 825 1.38 -26.37 -22.24
CA PHE A 825 -0.03 -26.40 -22.64
C PHE A 825 -0.62 -25.02 -22.98
N ASP A 826 0.08 -23.92 -22.69
CA ASP A 826 -0.37 -22.55 -22.94
C ASP A 826 0.44 -21.93 -24.09
N SER A 827 -0.23 -21.30 -25.07
CA SER A 827 0.43 -20.75 -26.25
C SER A 827 1.43 -19.64 -25.91
N ASP A 828 1.10 -18.80 -24.93
CA ASP A 828 1.93 -17.66 -24.54
C ASP A 828 3.16 -18.11 -23.72
N LEU A 829 3.02 -19.19 -22.95
CA LEU A 829 4.12 -19.81 -22.22
C LEU A 829 5.03 -20.64 -23.13
N ARG A 830 4.54 -21.12 -24.28
CA ARG A 830 5.34 -21.90 -25.22
C ARG A 830 6.45 -21.07 -25.86
N GLU A 831 6.17 -19.83 -26.26
CA GLU A 831 7.19 -18.93 -26.80
C GLU A 831 8.25 -18.58 -25.76
N TYR A 832 7.83 -18.29 -24.51
CA TYR A 832 8.73 -18.08 -23.39
C TYR A 832 9.62 -19.30 -23.13
N HIS A 833 9.02 -20.49 -23.06
CA HIS A 833 9.74 -21.73 -22.80
C HIS A 833 10.74 -22.05 -23.93
N LYS A 834 10.34 -21.82 -25.18
CA LYS A 834 11.21 -21.97 -26.35
C LYS A 834 12.40 -21.02 -26.31
N LEU A 835 12.19 -19.75 -25.95
CA LEU A 835 13.28 -18.78 -25.86
C LEU A 835 14.38 -19.25 -24.90
N TYR A 836 14.04 -19.62 -23.67
CA TYR A 836 15.04 -20.07 -22.69
C TYR A 836 15.66 -21.42 -23.05
N TRP A 837 14.90 -22.32 -23.67
CA TRP A 837 15.45 -23.54 -24.23
C TRP A 837 16.54 -23.25 -25.26
N GLU A 838 16.27 -22.34 -26.22
CA GLU A 838 17.21 -21.96 -27.27
C GLU A 838 18.43 -21.18 -26.75
N THR A 839 18.24 -20.27 -25.78
CA THR A 839 19.30 -19.37 -25.33
C THR A 839 20.11 -19.92 -24.16
N GLU A 840 19.49 -20.58 -23.18
CA GLU A 840 20.17 -21.00 -21.94
C GLU A 840 20.57 -22.48 -21.93
N PHE A 841 19.70 -23.37 -22.43
CA PHE A 841 19.92 -24.81 -22.34
C PHE A 841 20.62 -25.38 -23.58
N LYS A 842 20.00 -25.25 -24.76
CA LYS A 842 20.40 -25.89 -26.02
C LYS A 842 21.88 -25.69 -26.37
N PRO A 843 22.49 -24.49 -26.24
CA PRO A 843 23.89 -24.29 -26.62
C PRO A 843 24.86 -25.06 -25.73
N VAL A 844 24.56 -25.17 -24.43
CA VAL A 844 25.44 -25.85 -23.47
C VAL A 844 25.21 -27.36 -23.52
N ALA A 845 23.95 -27.79 -23.61
CA ALA A 845 23.57 -29.19 -23.73
C ALA A 845 24.20 -29.85 -24.97
N HIS A 846 24.22 -29.17 -26.13
CA HIS A 846 24.90 -29.66 -27.33
C HIS A 846 26.40 -29.88 -27.11
N LYS A 847 27.07 -28.91 -26.48
CA LYS A 847 28.51 -29.06 -26.21
C LYS A 847 28.75 -30.23 -25.26
N LEU A 848 28.00 -30.31 -24.16
CA LEU A 848 28.10 -31.41 -23.20
C LEU A 848 27.85 -32.77 -23.85
N LEU A 849 26.83 -32.89 -24.70
CA LEU A 849 26.55 -34.11 -25.45
C LEU A 849 27.75 -34.53 -26.31
N GLN A 850 28.31 -33.61 -27.11
CA GLN A 850 29.48 -33.90 -27.94
C GLN A 850 30.69 -34.34 -27.12
N ARG A 851 30.85 -33.83 -25.90
CA ARG A 851 31.95 -34.21 -25.02
C ARG A 851 31.78 -35.56 -24.36
N ILE A 852 30.55 -36.01 -24.12
CA ILE A 852 30.31 -37.34 -23.53
C ILE A 852 30.39 -38.43 -24.62
N GLN A 853 30.08 -38.08 -25.87
CA GLN A 853 30.13 -38.98 -27.02
C GLN A 853 31.55 -39.21 -27.58
N ASN A 854 32.46 -38.25 -27.36
CA ASN A 854 33.87 -38.32 -27.75
C ASN A 854 34.74 -38.72 -26.56
#